data_AF-A0AAU1I4B9-F1
#
_entry.id   AF-A0AAU1I4B9-F1
#
_cell.length_a   1.000
_cell.length_b   1.000
_cell.length_c   1.000
_cell.angle_alpha   90.00
_cell.angle_beta   90.00
_cell.angle_gamma   90.00
#
_symmetry.space_group_name_H-M   'P 1'
#
loop_
_entity.id
_entity.type
_entity.pdbx_description
1 polymer ?
#
loop_
_entity_poly.entity_id
_entity_poly.type
_entity_poly.pdbx_seq_one_letter_code
_entity_poly.pdbx_strand_id
1 'polypeptide(L)'
;MQSQDVAPRPAPAPAEPVVDVERAEAALVEHYPRLVRLAYLVLPPSLGRNRRVVTAHSLTQRALPRGRTAATPAIPAQSTGRESDPGYAFLRLRVLRTALEAGLPLRRLAWPKRSQLPPLLPQIWGLRLFPRSGGADELALDQQLSALSGPARAAYVLRGLEKLADGEVRDVLTAAGVEDVDDALEEADTVPAQAALLDSPEFDPCSLQARPTDLMRRRQHTKAALAAGAALLVCGALLGLPGEGWGPDGPAAPSYAQNPAAEAALDPAQLTKVPPLAWQSAARTDFSVWPARGDLTGDSALLRRALAVWARPGEKVTVSATPGTPSGGPSGAPQLLYAGTIDTARVVILYDGLRIARYAEPTDGTAGAALDFSRVDNATRAEASAVVLSRADGNVRYLMAPWVKRTAERDLLKPGAGAMDLTVTEGVTSPMASPTAQQTGACSSWNALQVTDSAGTRLLTDLAELVPARLTTGRPAETRDVTGAQALHTWAPYSCWLGALRSAGVRTVNAWSYAQQTLPDGTGTADWVCTRAETWRGGGERVLAQFRTPGTPQAAVVAKAQNVPACGQRDPHVLAGVLWKAQAGGWYLLAAGTRDTESIRATGGVRGSAEGSQLAVRTKQGAQAELKGTLASGRSINGLQ
;
A
#
# COMPACT_ATOMS: atom_id res chain seq x y z
N MET A 1 49.47 34.98 87.10
CA MET A 1 48.97 33.59 87.26
C MET A 1 49.21 32.92 85.91
N GLN A 2 50.28 32.14 85.72
CA GLN A 2 50.36 30.70 86.03
C GLN A 2 49.04 29.98 85.74
N SER A 3 48.95 28.84 85.08
CA SER A 3 49.84 28.01 84.25
C SER A 3 48.93 26.83 83.90
N GLN A 4 49.06 26.19 82.74
CA GLN A 4 48.86 24.74 82.68
C GLN A 4 49.42 24.17 81.37
N ASP A 5 50.48 23.39 81.55
CA ASP A 5 50.98 22.41 80.61
C ASP A 5 49.91 21.36 80.27
N VAL A 6 49.82 20.99 79.00
CA VAL A 6 49.15 19.77 78.54
C VAL A 6 50.14 18.96 77.71
N ALA A 7 50.20 17.67 78.06
CA ALA A 7 51.01 16.53 77.59
C ALA A 7 51.53 16.53 76.13
N PRO A 8 52.64 15.80 75.86
CA PRO A 8 53.17 15.62 74.51
C PRO A 8 52.17 14.84 73.64
N ARG A 9 51.75 15.42 72.52
CA ARG A 9 50.94 14.71 71.52
C ARG A 9 51.77 13.61 70.85
N PRO A 10 51.19 12.42 70.61
CA PRO A 10 51.82 11.38 69.80
C PRO A 10 52.11 11.90 68.39
N ALA A 11 53.21 11.42 67.81
CA ALA A 11 53.57 11.71 66.42
C ALA A 11 52.36 11.47 65.50
N PRO A 12 52.10 12.35 64.52
CA PRO A 12 50.97 12.17 63.62
C PRO A 12 51.12 10.81 62.93
N ALA A 13 50.05 10.00 63.01
CA ALA A 13 49.87 8.85 62.15
C ALA A 13 50.11 9.29 60.68
N PRO A 14 50.72 8.44 59.83
CA PRO A 14 50.97 8.82 58.44
C PRO A 14 49.64 9.23 57.81
N ALA A 15 49.60 10.44 57.27
CA ALA A 15 48.42 10.97 56.62
C ALA A 15 47.92 9.96 55.58
N GLU A 16 46.62 9.67 55.62
CA GLU A 16 45.93 8.85 54.62
C GLU A 16 46.38 9.28 53.22
N PRO A 17 46.64 8.34 52.29
CA PRO A 17 47.09 8.70 50.95
C PRO A 17 45.98 9.48 50.23
N VAL A 18 46.04 10.81 50.34
CA VAL A 18 45.19 11.72 49.57
C VAL A 18 45.67 11.61 48.13
N VAL A 19 44.83 11.03 47.28
CA VAL A 19 45.10 10.99 45.84
C VAL A 19 44.89 12.40 45.30
N ASP A 20 45.99 13.06 44.95
CA ASP A 20 45.95 14.37 44.30
C ASP A 20 45.36 14.26 42.89
N VAL A 21 44.71 15.33 42.43
CA VAL A 21 44.01 15.36 41.13
C VAL A 21 44.99 15.08 39.99
N GLU A 22 46.21 15.62 40.07
CA GLU A 22 47.27 15.40 39.07
C GLU A 22 47.71 13.94 38.98
N ARG A 23 47.79 13.24 40.13
CA ARG A 23 48.13 11.81 40.16
C ARG A 23 46.99 10.95 39.62
N ALA A 24 45.74 11.30 39.92
CA ALA A 24 44.57 10.65 39.31
C ALA A 24 44.47 10.93 37.80
N GLU A 25 44.87 12.11 37.34
CA GLU A 25 44.89 12.44 35.91
C GLU A 25 45.95 11.64 35.16
N ALA A 26 47.18 11.56 35.70
CA ALA A 26 48.25 10.74 35.14
C ALA A 26 47.83 9.25 35.04
N ALA A 27 47.28 8.71 36.14
CA ALA A 27 46.78 7.34 36.19
C ALA A 27 45.63 7.07 35.20
N LEU A 28 44.74 8.06 35.01
CA LEU A 28 43.65 7.95 34.05
C LEU A 28 44.17 7.89 32.62
N VAL A 29 45.15 8.71 32.26
CA VAL A 29 45.75 8.72 30.92
C VAL A 29 46.50 7.42 30.66
N GLU A 30 47.30 6.97 31.62
CA GLU A 30 48.11 5.75 31.52
C GLU A 30 47.24 4.50 31.38
N HIS A 31 46.19 4.37 32.20
CA HIS A 31 45.36 3.18 32.26
C HIS A 31 43.98 3.34 31.61
N TYR A 32 43.81 4.35 30.73
CA TYR A 32 42.52 4.66 30.12
C TYR A 32 41.86 3.44 29.45
N PRO A 33 42.53 2.69 28.55
CA PRO A 33 41.88 1.56 27.88
C PRO A 33 41.43 0.47 28.86
N ARG A 34 42.21 0.22 29.90
CA ARG A 34 41.92 -0.78 30.93
C ARG A 34 40.69 -0.40 31.77
N LEU A 35 40.59 0.87 32.18
CA LEU A 35 39.43 1.38 32.93
C LEU A 35 38.14 1.39 32.08
N VAL A 36 38.23 1.76 30.80
CA VAL A 36 37.07 1.73 29.89
C VAL A 36 36.62 0.28 29.63
N ARG A 37 37.57 -0.66 29.45
CA ARG A 37 37.28 -2.10 29.30
C ARG A 37 36.56 -2.66 30.53
N LEU A 38 37.04 -2.33 31.73
CA LEU A 38 36.37 -2.68 32.99
C LEU A 38 34.92 -2.15 33.02
N ALA A 39 34.70 -0.88 32.69
CA ALA A 39 33.37 -0.31 32.64
C ALA A 39 32.47 -1.01 31.60
N TYR A 40 33.00 -1.30 30.41
CA TYR A 40 32.25 -1.93 29.32
C TYR A 40 31.72 -3.31 29.69
N LEU A 41 32.55 -4.13 30.33
CA LEU A 41 32.22 -5.49 30.75
C LEU A 41 31.20 -5.54 31.91
N VAL A 42 31.25 -4.56 32.82
CA VAL A 42 30.32 -4.49 33.96
C VAL A 42 28.94 -3.98 33.53
N LEU A 43 28.89 -3.03 32.60
CA LEU A 43 27.66 -2.42 32.09
C LEU A 43 26.68 -3.47 31.53
N PRO A 44 25.37 -3.33 31.82
CA PRO A 44 24.41 -4.36 31.46
C PRO A 44 24.22 -4.49 29.93
N PRO A 45 24.01 -5.72 29.42
CA PRO A 45 23.81 -5.97 28.00
C PRO A 45 22.58 -5.27 27.43
N SER A 46 21.58 -4.98 28.26
CA SER A 46 20.34 -4.26 27.91
C SER A 46 20.58 -2.86 27.33
N LEU A 47 21.72 -2.23 27.61
CA LEU A 47 22.10 -0.95 26.99
C LEU A 47 22.38 -1.09 25.48
N GLY A 48 22.69 -2.29 25.00
CA GLY A 48 23.13 -2.57 23.65
C GLY A 48 24.59 -2.15 23.41
N ARG A 49 25.30 -2.87 22.52
CA ARG A 49 26.76 -2.77 22.33
C ARG A 49 27.25 -1.33 22.11
N ASN A 50 26.61 -0.55 21.23
CA ASN A 50 27.00 0.83 20.95
C ASN A 50 26.85 1.77 22.17
N ARG A 51 25.75 1.66 22.93
CA ARG A 51 25.53 2.51 24.10
C ARG A 51 26.45 2.11 25.25
N ARG A 52 26.75 0.82 25.40
CA ARG A 52 27.75 0.33 26.36
C ARG A 52 29.11 0.97 26.11
N VAL A 53 29.59 1.03 24.86
CA VAL A 53 30.87 1.69 24.50
C VAL A 53 30.89 3.15 24.94
N VAL A 54 29.92 3.95 24.51
CA VAL A 54 29.91 5.39 24.80
C VAL A 54 29.73 5.65 26.31
N THR A 55 28.93 4.83 26.99
CA THR A 55 28.74 4.93 28.45
C THR A 55 30.03 4.61 29.19
N ALA A 56 30.73 3.54 28.81
CA ALA A 56 32.02 3.15 29.41
C ALA A 56 33.07 4.27 29.33
N HIS A 57 33.22 4.91 28.16
CA HIS A 57 34.11 6.06 28.01
C HIS A 57 33.68 7.23 28.90
N SER A 58 32.39 7.53 28.93
CA SER A 58 31.89 8.66 29.71
C SER A 58 32.07 8.47 31.23
N LEU A 59 31.87 7.25 31.74
CA LEU A 59 32.06 6.95 33.15
C LEU A 59 33.53 7.06 33.53
N THR A 60 34.41 6.56 32.66
CA THR A 60 35.87 6.64 32.84
C THR A 60 36.37 8.08 32.84
N GLN A 61 35.95 8.91 31.87
CA GLN A 61 36.33 10.32 31.83
C GLN A 61 35.77 11.15 33.01
N ARG A 62 34.63 10.74 33.57
CA ARG A 62 34.01 11.39 34.75
C ARG A 62 34.54 10.87 36.08
N ALA A 63 35.45 9.90 36.06
CA ALA A 63 36.04 9.32 37.27
C ALA A 63 37.00 10.28 37.97
N LEU A 64 37.48 11.34 37.29
CA LEU A 64 38.35 12.34 37.91
C LEU A 64 37.66 13.05 39.11
N PRO A 65 38.37 13.24 40.23
CA PRO A 65 37.88 14.04 41.33
C PRO A 65 37.79 15.52 40.94
N ARG A 66 36.76 16.23 41.43
CA ARG A 66 36.56 17.66 41.16
C ARG A 66 37.25 18.58 42.20
N GLY A 67 38.08 18.02 43.06
CA GLY A 67 38.80 18.68 44.14
C GLY A 67 39.58 17.67 44.98
N ARG A 68 40.30 18.11 46.03
CA ARG A 68 41.00 17.22 46.96
C ARG A 68 39.97 16.42 47.77
N THR A 69 39.72 15.18 47.38
CA THR A 69 38.90 14.24 48.15
C THR A 69 39.81 13.31 48.95
N ALA A 70 39.60 13.24 50.26
CA ALA A 70 40.20 12.18 51.08
C ALA A 70 39.79 10.83 50.47
N ALA A 71 40.77 9.96 50.21
CA ALA A 71 40.49 8.60 49.79
C ALA A 71 39.72 7.92 50.92
N THR A 72 38.55 7.34 50.66
CA THR A 72 37.96 6.35 51.57
C THR A 72 39.02 5.28 51.87
N PRO A 73 39.16 4.80 53.11
CA PRO A 73 40.33 4.06 53.56
C PRO A 73 40.48 2.77 52.76
N ALA A 74 41.42 2.74 51.82
CA ALA A 74 42.00 1.49 51.36
C ALA A 74 43.04 1.10 52.42
N ILE A 75 42.71 0.11 53.25
CA ILE A 75 43.67 -0.47 54.19
C ILE A 75 44.81 -1.06 53.34
N PRO A 76 46.08 -0.70 53.59
CA PRO A 76 47.19 -1.18 52.77
C PRO A 76 47.46 -2.65 53.13
N ALA A 77 46.88 -3.58 52.38
CA ALA A 77 47.40 -4.93 52.31
C ALA A 77 48.68 -4.88 51.46
N GLN A 78 49.81 -5.29 52.04
CA GLN A 78 51.08 -5.44 51.33
C GLN A 78 50.94 -6.54 50.27
N SER A 79 50.53 -6.18 49.05
CA SER A 79 50.61 -7.08 47.91
C SER A 79 51.95 -6.86 47.21
N THR A 80 52.77 -7.92 47.20
CA THR A 80 54.02 -8.03 46.48
C THR A 80 53.73 -8.27 45.00
N GLY A 81 53.33 -7.23 44.27
CA GLY A 81 53.02 -7.34 42.86
C GLY A 81 52.78 -5.98 42.21
N ARG A 82 53.69 -5.62 41.30
CA ARG A 82 53.77 -4.44 40.43
C ARG A 82 52.40 -3.88 39.92
N GLU A 83 51.73 -3.04 40.72
CA GLU A 83 50.86 -1.90 40.34
C GLU A 83 50.10 -1.37 41.59
N SER A 84 50.83 -0.83 42.57
CA SER A 84 50.23 -0.13 43.71
C SER A 84 50.09 1.37 43.42
N ASP A 85 49.61 1.75 42.22
CA ASP A 85 49.29 3.15 41.97
C ASP A 85 47.98 3.50 42.71
N PRO A 86 48.04 4.32 43.78
CA PRO A 86 46.84 4.72 44.51
C PRO A 86 45.86 5.50 43.62
N GLY A 87 46.37 6.17 42.57
CA GLY A 87 45.55 6.84 41.56
C GLY A 87 44.69 5.85 40.77
N TYR A 88 45.30 4.81 40.23
CA TYR A 88 44.60 3.74 39.52
C TYR A 88 43.59 3.01 40.41
N ALA A 89 43.95 2.63 41.63
CA ALA A 89 43.04 1.94 42.55
C ALA A 89 41.80 2.80 42.89
N PHE A 90 41.99 4.10 43.10
CA PHE A 90 40.91 5.05 43.31
C PHE A 90 39.99 5.16 42.07
N LEU A 91 40.57 5.29 40.88
CA LEU A 91 39.81 5.35 39.62
C LEU A 91 39.04 4.07 39.36
N ARG A 92 39.67 2.89 39.56
CA ARG A 92 39.04 1.58 39.40
C ARG A 92 37.79 1.46 40.26
N LEU A 93 37.89 1.76 41.55
CA LEU A 93 36.75 1.72 42.46
C LEU A 93 35.62 2.65 42.00
N ARG A 94 35.95 3.86 41.56
CA ARG A 94 34.97 4.85 41.13
C ARG A 94 34.31 4.49 39.80
N VAL A 95 35.07 3.97 38.84
CA VAL A 95 34.55 3.47 37.56
C VAL A 95 33.64 2.27 37.81
N LEU A 96 34.06 1.33 38.65
CA LEU A 96 33.27 0.16 39.01
C LEU A 96 31.94 0.55 39.67
N ARG A 97 31.98 1.40 40.70
CA ARG A 97 30.79 1.90 41.38
C ARG A 97 29.83 2.56 40.40
N THR A 98 30.32 3.45 39.55
CA THR A 98 29.47 4.16 38.58
C THR A 98 28.95 3.26 37.46
N ALA A 99 29.67 2.21 37.07
CA ALA A 99 29.19 1.21 36.11
C ALA A 99 28.07 0.33 36.70
N LEU A 100 28.19 -0.09 37.96
CA LEU A 100 27.14 -0.81 38.69
C LEU A 100 25.89 0.07 38.87
N GLU A 101 26.07 1.33 39.28
CA GLU A 101 24.96 2.28 39.40
C GLU A 101 24.23 2.54 38.07
N ALA A 102 24.98 2.61 36.96
CA ALA A 102 24.41 2.79 35.63
C ALA A 102 23.51 1.62 35.20
N GLY A 103 23.69 0.44 35.80
CA GLY A 103 22.86 -0.74 35.55
C GLY A 103 21.64 -0.89 36.45
N LEU A 104 21.48 -0.06 37.49
CA LEU A 104 20.33 -0.13 38.39
C LEU A 104 19.04 0.35 37.70
N PRO A 105 17.88 -0.27 37.99
CA PRO A 105 16.61 0.15 37.43
C PRO A 105 16.24 1.56 37.91
N LEU A 106 15.76 2.39 36.99
CA LEU A 106 15.25 3.73 37.31
C LEU A 106 13.95 3.59 38.09
N ARG A 107 13.99 3.84 39.41
CA ARG A 107 12.79 3.86 40.25
C ARG A 107 12.04 5.18 40.04
N ARG A 108 10.72 5.12 39.84
CA ARG A 108 9.85 6.28 39.53
C ARG A 108 9.91 7.44 40.54
N LEU A 109 10.41 7.20 41.76
CA LEU A 109 10.44 8.15 42.87
C LEU A 109 11.86 8.60 43.26
N ALA A 110 12.91 8.07 42.63
CA ALA A 110 14.30 8.43 42.92
C ALA A 110 14.90 9.27 41.79
N TRP A 111 15.62 10.34 42.14
CA TRP A 111 16.35 11.12 41.15
C TRP A 111 17.47 10.27 40.52
N PRO A 112 17.58 10.23 39.18
CA PRO A 112 18.59 9.43 38.52
C PRO A 112 19.99 9.93 38.88
N LYS A 113 20.89 9.00 39.19
CA LYS A 113 22.29 9.34 39.43
C LYS A 113 22.94 9.80 38.12
N ARG A 114 23.98 10.63 38.21
CA ARG A 114 24.71 11.13 37.01
C ARG A 114 25.29 10.00 36.15
N SER A 115 25.57 8.84 36.74
CA SER A 115 26.01 7.60 36.09
C SER A 115 24.92 6.95 35.23
N GLN A 116 23.65 7.20 35.52
CA GLN A 116 22.49 6.66 34.79
C GLN A 116 22.02 7.58 33.66
N LEU A 117 22.51 8.83 33.63
CA LEU A 117 22.19 9.81 32.59
C LEU A 117 22.99 9.52 31.31
N PRO A 118 22.41 9.77 30.11
CA PRO A 118 23.10 9.55 28.86
C PRO A 118 24.40 10.38 28.77
N PRO A 119 25.45 9.83 28.13
CA PRO A 119 26.75 10.48 28.03
C PRO A 119 26.69 11.75 27.17
N LEU A 120 27.38 12.81 27.61
CA LEU A 120 27.57 14.06 26.85
C LEU A 120 28.80 14.00 25.93
N LEU A 121 29.10 12.83 25.38
CA LEU A 121 30.17 12.69 24.39
C LEU A 121 29.62 13.05 23.01
N PRO A 122 30.43 13.68 22.13
CA PRO A 122 30.00 13.99 20.77
C PRO A 122 29.63 12.68 20.05
N GLN A 123 28.35 12.53 19.71
CA GLN A 123 27.85 11.39 18.95
C GLN A 123 27.83 11.76 17.46
N ILE A 124 28.62 11.06 16.65
CA ILE A 124 28.61 11.28 15.20
C ILE A 124 27.30 10.71 14.65
N TRP A 125 26.45 11.60 14.17
CA TRP A 125 25.14 11.20 13.67
C TRP A 125 25.28 10.34 12.41
N GLY A 126 24.64 9.17 12.42
CA GLY A 126 24.65 8.22 11.30
C GLY A 126 25.66 7.08 11.41
N LEU A 127 26.55 7.10 12.41
CA LEU A 127 27.52 6.03 12.68
C LEU A 127 27.24 5.34 14.03
N ARG A 128 27.48 4.03 14.09
CA ARG A 128 27.51 3.25 15.33
C ARG A 128 28.91 2.68 15.52
N LEU A 129 29.39 2.73 16.75
CA LEU A 129 30.68 2.22 17.17
C LEU A 129 30.48 0.87 17.87
N PHE A 130 31.24 -0.12 17.43
CA PHE A 130 31.27 -1.44 18.04
C PHE A 130 32.72 -1.86 18.25
N PRO A 131 33.07 -2.57 19.33
CA PRO A 131 34.34 -3.28 19.40
C PRO A 131 34.49 -4.24 18.20
N ARG A 132 35.72 -4.63 17.88
CA ARG A 132 35.95 -5.63 16.82
C ARG A 132 35.25 -6.94 17.17
N SER A 133 34.60 -7.59 16.22
CA SER A 133 33.97 -8.89 16.46
C SER A 133 35.05 -9.94 16.78
N GLY A 134 34.87 -10.70 17.86
CA GLY A 134 35.71 -11.84 18.22
C GLY A 134 35.24 -13.13 17.55
N GLY A 135 35.88 -14.24 17.91
CA GLY A 135 35.55 -15.58 17.46
C GLY A 135 34.38 -16.19 18.25
N ALA A 136 34.21 -17.51 18.11
CA ALA A 136 33.12 -18.23 18.77
C ALA A 136 33.26 -18.24 20.30
N ASP A 137 34.49 -18.27 20.81
CA ASP A 137 34.78 -18.33 22.25
C ASP A 137 34.48 -16.99 22.93
N GLU A 138 34.82 -15.86 22.31
CA GLU A 138 34.48 -14.53 22.81
C GLU A 138 32.96 -14.28 22.79
N LEU A 139 32.25 -14.77 21.76
CA LEU A 139 30.80 -14.70 21.69
C LEU A 139 30.13 -15.55 22.79
N ALA A 140 30.65 -16.76 23.04
CA ALA A 140 30.16 -17.63 24.11
C ALA A 140 30.36 -16.98 25.49
N LEU A 141 31.52 -16.33 25.70
CA LEU A 141 31.78 -15.59 26.93
C LEU A 141 30.87 -14.35 27.08
N ASP A 142 30.64 -13.54 26.04
CA ASP A 142 29.70 -12.40 26.10
C ASP A 142 28.27 -12.87 26.45
N GLN A 143 27.84 -14.03 25.93
CA GLN A 143 26.55 -14.64 26.27
C GLN A 143 26.48 -15.06 27.73
N GLN A 144 27.51 -15.77 28.24
CA GLN A 144 27.57 -16.19 29.64
C GLN A 144 27.59 -14.97 30.59
N LEU A 145 28.41 -13.97 30.31
CA LEU A 145 28.45 -12.73 31.11
C LEU A 145 27.13 -11.95 31.05
N SER A 146 26.41 -12.00 29.92
CA SER A 146 25.12 -11.32 29.78
C SER A 146 24.03 -11.89 30.71
N ALA A 147 24.17 -13.15 31.14
CA ALA A 147 23.23 -13.82 32.04
C ALA A 147 23.49 -13.48 33.53
N LEU A 148 24.71 -13.05 33.87
CA LEU A 148 25.09 -12.70 35.24
C LEU A 148 24.45 -11.38 35.72
N SER A 149 24.31 -11.23 37.04
CA SER A 149 24.02 -9.95 37.68
C SER A 149 25.14 -8.92 37.47
N GLY A 150 24.84 -7.64 37.71
CA GLY A 150 25.85 -6.58 37.65
C GLY A 150 27.03 -6.81 38.60
N PRO A 151 26.77 -7.09 39.89
CA PRO A 151 27.80 -7.48 40.84
C PRO A 151 28.58 -8.72 40.45
N ALA A 152 27.93 -9.78 39.94
CA ALA A 152 28.63 -11.00 39.52
C ALA A 152 29.54 -10.78 38.29
N ARG A 153 29.09 -9.99 37.30
CA ARG A 153 30.00 -9.54 36.22
C ARG A 153 31.19 -8.75 36.75
N ALA A 154 30.99 -7.88 37.74
CA ALA A 154 32.07 -7.12 38.36
C ALA A 154 33.08 -8.05 39.07
N ALA A 155 32.61 -9.04 39.82
CA ALA A 155 33.46 -10.04 40.44
C ALA A 155 34.30 -10.82 39.41
N TYR A 156 33.65 -11.31 38.34
CA TYR A 156 34.31 -12.03 37.25
C TYR A 156 35.40 -11.18 36.56
N VAL A 157 35.10 -9.90 36.28
CA VAL A 157 36.03 -8.96 35.64
C VAL A 157 37.19 -8.59 36.57
N LEU A 158 36.95 -8.38 37.87
CA LEU A 158 38.03 -8.07 38.82
C LEU A 158 38.99 -9.26 39.01
N ARG A 159 38.49 -10.50 38.98
CA ARG A 159 39.33 -11.71 39.02
C ARG A 159 40.12 -11.91 37.72
N GLY A 160 39.47 -11.74 36.57
CA GLY A 160 40.07 -12.03 35.27
C GLY A 160 40.93 -10.90 34.69
N LEU A 161 40.37 -9.70 34.60
CA LEU A 161 41.00 -8.52 33.98
C LEU A 161 41.94 -7.80 34.96
N GLU A 162 41.51 -7.66 36.23
CA GLU A 162 42.31 -6.98 37.26
C GLU A 162 43.23 -7.92 38.05
N LYS A 163 43.05 -9.25 37.89
CA LYS A 163 43.85 -10.31 38.54
C LYS A 163 43.93 -10.17 40.06
N LEU A 164 42.87 -9.65 40.67
CA LEU A 164 42.77 -9.48 42.12
C LEU A 164 42.46 -10.81 42.80
N ALA A 165 43.02 -11.00 44.00
CA ALA A 165 42.65 -12.12 44.85
C ALA A 165 41.23 -11.94 45.42
N ASP A 166 40.55 -13.04 45.75
CA ASP A 166 39.17 -13.01 46.25
C ASP A 166 38.93 -12.12 47.47
N GLY A 167 39.92 -11.96 48.34
CA GLY A 167 39.86 -11.00 49.45
C GLY A 167 39.79 -9.55 48.95
N GLU A 168 40.64 -9.18 48.00
CA GLU A 168 40.67 -7.83 47.41
C GLU A 168 39.42 -7.56 46.56
N VAL A 169 38.88 -8.58 45.89
CA VAL A 169 37.60 -8.46 45.15
C VAL A 169 36.46 -8.16 46.11
N ARG A 170 36.39 -8.84 47.26
CA ARG A 170 35.40 -8.57 48.31
C ARG A 170 35.50 -7.13 48.81
N ASP A 171 36.71 -6.67 49.09
CA ASP A 171 36.95 -5.30 49.57
C ASP A 171 36.51 -4.26 48.53
N VAL A 172 36.83 -4.46 47.26
CA VAL A 172 36.47 -3.54 46.17
C VAL A 172 34.95 -3.51 45.92
N LEU A 173 34.27 -4.66 45.93
CA LEU A 173 32.81 -4.74 45.73
C LEU A 173 32.04 -4.14 46.93
N THR A 174 32.50 -4.42 48.15
CA THR A 174 31.95 -3.81 49.37
C THR A 174 32.12 -2.30 49.32
N ALA A 175 33.33 -1.83 48.98
CA ALA A 175 33.58 -0.41 48.80
C ALA A 175 32.76 0.18 47.64
N ALA A 176 32.42 -0.59 46.60
CA ALA A 176 31.55 -0.13 45.53
C ALA A 176 30.06 -0.04 45.94
N GLY A 177 29.69 -0.56 47.11
CA GLY A 177 28.32 -0.51 47.65
C GLY A 177 27.44 -1.68 47.21
N VAL A 178 28.04 -2.85 46.93
CA VAL A 178 27.31 -4.11 46.71
C VAL A 178 26.87 -4.65 48.07
N GLU A 179 25.58 -4.98 48.20
CA GLU A 179 24.99 -5.46 49.46
C GLU A 179 25.37 -6.93 49.76
N ASP A 180 25.18 -7.83 48.79
CA ASP A 180 25.47 -9.26 48.93
C ASP A 180 26.69 -9.67 48.06
N VAL A 181 27.89 -9.53 48.62
CA VAL A 181 29.15 -9.75 47.88
C VAL A 181 29.46 -11.23 47.66
N ASP A 182 29.17 -12.09 48.64
CA ASP A 182 29.43 -13.52 48.53
C ASP A 182 28.53 -14.18 47.47
N ASP A 183 27.25 -13.82 47.41
CA ASP A 183 26.32 -14.24 46.33
C ASP A 183 26.84 -13.84 44.94
N ALA A 184 27.42 -12.64 44.81
CA ALA A 184 27.99 -12.17 43.56
C ALA A 184 29.24 -12.98 43.14
N LEU A 185 30.03 -13.47 44.10
CA LEU A 185 31.19 -14.32 43.85
C LEU A 185 30.76 -15.73 43.45
N GLU A 186 29.78 -16.31 44.15
CA GLU A 186 29.21 -17.62 43.81
C GLU A 186 28.54 -17.61 42.43
N GLU A 187 27.78 -16.57 42.11
CA GLU A 187 27.16 -16.43 40.79
C GLU A 187 28.24 -16.28 39.70
N ALA A 188 29.33 -15.56 39.97
CA ALA A 188 30.45 -15.44 39.03
C ALA A 188 31.16 -16.78 38.77
N ASP A 189 31.20 -17.68 39.76
CA ASP A 189 31.82 -19.02 39.64
C ASP A 189 31.05 -19.97 38.70
N THR A 190 29.81 -19.62 38.34
CA THR A 190 29.02 -20.35 37.34
C THR A 190 29.58 -20.22 35.92
N VAL A 191 30.45 -19.22 35.67
CA VAL A 191 31.10 -18.99 34.38
C VAL A 191 32.57 -19.45 34.44
N PRO A 192 33.03 -20.33 33.53
CA PRO A 192 34.41 -20.82 33.54
C PRO A 192 35.42 -19.68 33.41
N ALA A 193 36.46 -19.68 34.26
CA ALA A 193 37.49 -18.66 34.29
C ALA A 193 38.30 -18.60 32.97
N GLN A 194 37.98 -17.64 32.12
CA GLN A 194 38.58 -17.44 30.80
C GLN A 194 39.26 -16.06 30.70
N ALA A 195 40.20 -15.78 31.60
CA ALA A 195 40.84 -14.46 31.75
C ALA A 195 41.46 -13.93 30.44
N ALA A 196 42.03 -14.81 29.61
CA ALA A 196 42.65 -14.41 28.34
C ALA A 196 41.64 -13.83 27.32
N LEU A 197 40.37 -14.28 27.36
CA LEU A 197 39.34 -13.77 26.46
C LEU A 197 38.88 -12.37 26.84
N LEU A 198 38.96 -11.98 28.12
CA LEU A 198 38.63 -10.62 28.57
C LEU A 198 39.58 -9.57 27.99
N ASP A 199 40.79 -9.97 27.60
CA ASP A 199 41.76 -9.10 26.94
C ASP A 199 41.59 -9.00 25.42
N SER A 200 40.64 -9.74 24.85
CA SER A 200 40.40 -9.78 23.41
C SER A 200 39.87 -8.44 22.86
N PRO A 201 40.06 -8.18 21.55
CA PRO A 201 39.52 -7.01 20.88
C PRO A 201 37.97 -6.89 20.92
N GLU A 202 37.23 -7.96 21.23
CA GLU A 202 35.76 -7.93 21.34
C GLU A 202 35.29 -7.19 22.59
N PHE A 203 36.08 -7.24 23.66
CA PHE A 203 35.80 -6.50 24.88
C PHE A 203 36.60 -5.20 24.96
N ASP A 204 37.24 -4.78 23.86
CA ASP A 204 38.02 -3.55 23.80
C ASP A 204 37.21 -2.36 23.22
N PRO A 205 36.63 -1.51 24.08
CA PRO A 205 35.93 -0.30 23.63
C PRO A 205 36.87 0.77 23.04
N CYS A 206 38.19 0.64 23.14
CA CYS A 206 39.15 1.54 22.49
C CYS A 206 39.52 1.08 21.06
N SER A 207 39.23 -0.18 20.68
CA SER A 207 39.48 -0.73 19.34
C SER A 207 38.17 -0.89 18.55
N LEU A 208 37.69 0.22 17.97
CA LEU A 208 36.34 0.32 17.43
C LEU A 208 36.26 0.18 15.90
N GLN A 209 35.19 -0.44 15.43
CA GLN A 209 34.72 -0.41 14.04
C GLN A 209 33.51 0.52 13.94
N ALA A 210 33.55 1.44 12.97
CA ALA A 210 32.40 2.25 12.61
C ALA A 210 31.53 1.51 11.59
N ARG A 211 30.24 1.33 11.90
CA ARG A 211 29.26 0.81 10.95
C ARG A 211 28.16 1.85 10.70
N PRO A 212 27.59 1.90 9.49
CA PRO A 212 26.45 2.77 9.22
C PRO A 212 25.27 2.39 10.12
N THR A 213 24.53 3.40 10.60
CA THR A 213 23.21 3.18 11.20
C THR A 213 22.25 2.60 10.17
N ASP A 214 21.32 1.73 10.60
CA ASP A 214 20.28 1.19 9.74
C ASP A 214 19.48 2.34 9.08
N LEU A 215 19.74 2.54 7.79
CA LEU A 215 19.23 3.65 6.99
C LEU A 215 17.70 3.55 6.78
N MET A 216 17.13 2.34 6.83
CA MET A 216 15.69 2.13 6.72
C MET A 216 14.97 2.58 8.00
N ARG A 217 15.54 2.28 9.17
CA ARG A 217 14.99 2.70 10.47
C ARG A 217 15.07 4.22 10.66
N ARG A 218 16.13 4.88 10.15
CA ARG A 218 16.27 6.33 10.18
C ARG A 218 15.19 7.04 9.35
N ARG A 219 14.80 6.47 8.20
CA ARG A 219 13.73 7.01 7.33
C ARG A 219 12.33 6.88 7.96
N GLN A 220 12.16 5.97 8.90
CA GLN A 220 10.92 5.79 9.66
C GLN A 220 10.90 6.69 10.91
N HIS A 221 12.02 6.81 11.63
CA HIS A 221 12.09 7.67 12.82
C HIS A 221 12.17 9.17 12.52
N THR A 222 12.73 9.60 11.37
CA THR A 222 12.64 11.01 10.96
C THR A 222 11.21 11.43 10.62
N LYS A 223 10.39 10.52 10.08
CA LYS A 223 8.95 10.75 9.88
C LYS A 223 8.22 10.90 11.23
N ALA A 224 8.60 10.12 12.24
CA ALA A 224 8.03 10.21 13.59
C ALA A 224 8.50 11.48 14.35
N ALA A 225 9.76 11.90 14.19
CA ALA A 225 10.28 13.12 14.80
C ALA A 225 9.68 14.39 14.18
N LEU A 226 9.40 14.40 12.87
CA LEU A 226 8.65 15.46 12.20
C LEU A 226 7.20 15.55 12.71
N ALA A 227 6.57 14.41 13.01
CA ALA A 227 5.24 14.38 13.62
C ALA A 227 5.24 14.87 15.08
N ALA A 228 6.27 14.54 15.87
CA ALA A 228 6.40 15.01 17.25
C ALA A 228 6.79 16.50 17.36
N GLY A 229 7.62 17.00 16.45
CA GLY A 229 7.95 18.43 16.33
C GLY A 229 6.72 19.26 15.92
N ALA A 230 5.89 18.73 15.02
CA ALA A 230 4.61 19.35 14.68
C ALA A 230 3.65 19.39 15.89
N ALA A 231 3.63 18.36 16.73
CA ALA A 231 2.78 18.32 17.93
C ALA A 231 3.22 19.31 19.03
N LEU A 232 4.53 19.50 19.25
CA LEU A 232 5.05 20.47 20.23
C LEU A 232 4.91 21.93 19.75
N LEU A 233 5.03 22.18 18.44
CA LEU A 233 4.73 23.49 17.84
C LEU A 233 3.23 23.84 17.95
N VAL A 234 2.34 22.85 17.82
CA VAL A 234 0.90 23.02 18.03
C VAL A 234 0.57 23.30 19.51
N CYS A 235 1.29 22.70 20.47
CA CYS A 235 1.07 22.97 21.89
C CYS A 235 1.67 24.30 22.37
N GLY A 236 2.78 24.75 21.77
CA GLY A 236 3.40 26.05 22.07
C GLY A 236 2.64 27.24 21.47
N ALA A 237 2.02 27.08 20.30
CA ALA A 237 1.26 28.14 19.62
C ALA A 237 -0.10 28.47 20.28
N LEU A 238 -0.61 27.60 21.18
CA LEU A 238 -1.90 27.80 21.85
C LEU A 238 -1.83 28.72 23.09
N LEU A 239 -0.64 29.10 23.57
CA LEU A 239 -0.48 29.76 24.88
C LEU A 239 0.23 31.13 24.85
N GLY A 240 0.62 31.67 23.69
CA GLY A 240 1.46 32.88 23.65
C GLY A 240 1.26 33.81 22.46
N LEU A 241 0.23 34.65 22.56
CA LEU A 241 0.15 36.01 22.00
C LEU A 241 -0.08 36.24 20.48
N PRO A 242 -0.62 37.43 20.12
CA PRO A 242 -1.46 37.68 18.94
C PRO A 242 -0.69 38.24 17.73
N GLY A 243 -1.32 38.12 16.56
CA GLY A 243 -0.89 38.66 15.26
C GLY A 243 0.11 37.78 14.52
N GLU A 244 0.05 37.57 13.21
CA GLU A 244 -0.89 37.91 12.14
C GLU A 244 -0.75 36.81 11.07
N GLY A 245 -1.89 36.32 10.57
CA GLY A 245 -2.02 35.29 9.53
C GLY A 245 -2.00 33.86 10.09
N TRP A 246 -2.92 32.95 9.77
CA TRP A 246 -3.83 32.82 8.64
C TRP A 246 -5.22 32.49 9.19
N GLY A 247 -6.21 33.33 8.89
CA GLY A 247 -7.56 33.18 9.41
C GLY A 247 -8.29 31.93 8.87
N PRO A 248 -9.49 31.62 9.39
CA PRO A 248 -10.38 30.55 8.88
C PRO A 248 -10.79 30.70 7.40
N ASP A 249 -10.39 31.80 6.75
CA ASP A 249 -10.69 32.15 5.35
C ASP A 249 -9.50 31.94 4.37
N GLY A 250 -8.47 31.17 4.74
CA GLY A 250 -7.38 30.79 3.83
C GLY A 250 -7.82 29.79 2.74
N PRO A 251 -7.23 29.80 1.52
CA PRO A 251 -7.67 28.98 0.39
C PRO A 251 -7.49 27.46 0.58
N ALA A 252 -6.81 27.03 1.65
CA ALA A 252 -6.77 25.65 2.11
C ALA A 252 -7.59 25.53 3.41
N ALA A 253 -8.92 25.46 3.22
CA ALA A 253 -9.93 25.26 4.27
C ALA A 253 -9.79 23.87 4.96
N PRO A 254 -10.56 23.57 6.03
CA PRO A 254 -10.19 22.58 7.05
C PRO A 254 -10.29 21.12 6.58
N SER A 255 -9.93 20.17 7.47
CA SER A 255 -10.10 18.73 7.21
C SER A 255 -11.53 18.44 6.71
N TYR A 256 -11.71 17.45 5.81
CA TYR A 256 -13.03 17.10 5.26
C TYR A 256 -14.14 17.03 6.34
N ALA A 257 -13.82 16.60 7.56
CA ALA A 257 -14.78 16.50 8.67
C ALA A 257 -15.20 17.83 9.35
N GLN A 258 -14.62 18.98 8.97
CA GLN A 258 -14.96 20.31 9.51
C GLN A 258 -15.50 21.25 8.43
N ASN A 259 -15.66 20.75 7.20
CA ASN A 259 -16.33 21.47 6.14
C ASN A 259 -17.83 21.20 6.24
N PRO A 260 -18.70 22.22 6.42
CA PRO A 260 -20.14 22.03 6.54
C PRO A 260 -20.77 21.22 5.40
N ALA A 261 -20.24 21.35 4.17
CA ALA A 261 -20.71 20.58 3.02
C ALA A 261 -20.38 19.08 3.15
N ALA A 262 -19.26 18.75 3.77
CA ALA A 262 -18.83 17.37 4.00
C ALA A 262 -19.46 16.76 5.27
N GLU A 263 -19.77 17.58 6.28
CA GLU A 263 -20.62 17.15 7.40
C GLU A 263 -22.05 16.86 6.93
N ALA A 264 -22.63 17.74 6.10
CA ALA A 264 -23.93 17.51 5.46
C ALA A 264 -23.90 16.26 4.56
N ALA A 265 -22.77 15.96 3.92
CA ALA A 265 -22.61 14.75 3.12
C ALA A 265 -22.65 13.45 3.94
N LEU A 266 -22.46 13.54 5.26
CA LEU A 266 -22.50 12.41 6.20
C LEU A 266 -23.85 12.27 6.92
N ASP A 267 -24.75 13.24 6.78
CA ASP A 267 -26.06 13.22 7.42
C ASP A 267 -27.10 12.49 6.53
N PRO A 268 -27.64 11.33 6.96
CA PRO A 268 -28.69 10.64 6.21
C PRO A 268 -29.97 11.48 6.01
N ALA A 269 -30.23 12.48 6.86
CA ALA A 269 -31.38 13.38 6.71
C ALA A 269 -31.22 14.37 5.55
N GLN A 270 -29.98 14.63 5.11
CA GLN A 270 -29.68 15.53 3.99
C GLN A 270 -29.63 14.81 2.64
N LEU A 271 -29.76 13.48 2.62
CA LEU A 271 -29.79 12.71 1.37
C LEU A 271 -30.87 13.24 0.42
N THR A 272 -30.46 13.53 -0.82
CA THR A 272 -31.42 13.96 -1.84
C THR A 272 -32.29 12.79 -2.24
N LYS A 273 -33.61 12.92 -2.04
CA LYS A 273 -34.62 11.96 -2.51
C LYS A 273 -35.42 12.61 -3.62
N VAL A 274 -35.19 12.17 -4.85
CA VAL A 274 -35.90 12.71 -6.02
C VAL A 274 -37.36 12.24 -6.00
N PRO A 275 -38.34 13.13 -6.27
CA PRO A 275 -39.75 12.75 -6.34
C PRO A 275 -40.00 11.63 -7.35
N PRO A 276 -40.91 10.67 -7.07
CA PRO A 276 -41.16 9.49 -7.92
C PRO A 276 -41.42 9.76 -9.41
N LEU A 277 -42.04 10.90 -9.72
CA LEU A 277 -42.45 11.27 -11.09
C LEU A 277 -41.58 12.37 -11.71
N ALA A 278 -40.51 12.83 -11.05
CA ALA A 278 -39.69 13.95 -11.53
C ALA A 278 -39.09 13.70 -12.93
N TRP A 279 -38.78 12.44 -13.25
CA TRP A 279 -38.23 12.04 -14.54
C TRP A 279 -39.19 12.25 -15.73
N GLN A 280 -40.50 12.41 -15.50
CA GLN A 280 -41.49 12.57 -16.58
C GLN A 280 -41.41 13.95 -17.23
N SER A 281 -41.08 14.98 -16.46
CA SER A 281 -40.99 16.37 -16.91
C SER A 281 -39.56 16.90 -17.00
N ALA A 282 -38.57 16.13 -16.55
CA ALA A 282 -37.17 16.56 -16.55
C ALA A 282 -36.58 16.61 -17.96
N ALA A 283 -35.86 17.69 -18.27
CA ALA A 283 -35.14 17.84 -19.54
C ALA A 283 -33.99 16.84 -19.67
N ARG A 284 -33.32 16.48 -18.56
CA ARG A 284 -32.31 15.43 -18.54
C ARG A 284 -32.94 14.12 -18.10
N THR A 285 -32.59 13.03 -18.79
CA THR A 285 -32.99 11.68 -18.39
C THR A 285 -31.73 10.86 -18.11
N ASP A 286 -31.21 10.98 -16.89
CA ASP A 286 -30.02 10.27 -16.40
C ASP A 286 -30.21 9.90 -14.91
N PHE A 287 -29.15 9.47 -14.20
CA PHE A 287 -29.24 9.10 -12.78
C PHE A 287 -29.76 10.21 -11.85
N SER A 288 -29.60 11.49 -12.23
CA SER A 288 -30.08 12.64 -11.45
C SER A 288 -31.59 12.72 -11.26
N VAL A 289 -32.37 11.97 -12.05
CA VAL A 289 -33.84 11.96 -11.97
C VAL A 289 -34.39 10.60 -11.50
N TRP A 290 -33.53 9.72 -11.00
CA TRP A 290 -33.94 8.45 -10.42
C TRP A 290 -34.53 8.65 -9.01
N PRO A 291 -35.76 8.21 -8.74
CA PRO A 291 -36.31 8.27 -7.39
C PRO A 291 -35.68 7.21 -6.49
N ALA A 292 -35.64 7.49 -5.19
CA ALA A 292 -35.23 6.51 -4.18
C ALA A 292 -36.23 5.36 -4.12
N ARG A 293 -35.76 4.11 -4.20
CA ARG A 293 -36.59 2.89 -4.11
C ARG A 293 -36.04 1.88 -3.10
N GLY A 294 -36.88 0.94 -2.68
CA GLY A 294 -36.52 -0.09 -1.71
C GLY A 294 -37.05 0.16 -0.30
N ASP A 295 -37.19 -0.92 0.45
CA ASP A 295 -37.82 -1.01 1.77
C ASP A 295 -36.98 -0.38 2.89
N LEU A 296 -35.66 -0.21 2.68
CA LEU A 296 -34.73 0.35 3.66
C LEU A 296 -34.39 1.84 3.40
N THR A 297 -35.12 2.52 2.52
CA THR A 297 -34.92 3.96 2.24
C THR A 297 -35.21 4.88 3.43
N GLY A 298 -35.88 4.37 4.46
CA GLY A 298 -36.12 5.04 5.75
C GLY A 298 -35.13 4.65 6.85
N ASP A 299 -34.28 3.64 6.66
CA ASP A 299 -33.36 3.15 7.70
C ASP A 299 -32.17 4.13 7.85
N SER A 300 -32.33 5.12 8.72
CA SER A 300 -31.29 6.12 8.98
C SER A 300 -30.00 5.51 9.55
N ALA A 301 -30.06 4.35 10.22
CA ALA A 301 -28.87 3.71 10.77
C ALA A 301 -28.03 3.07 9.65
N LEU A 302 -28.68 2.36 8.72
CA LEU A 302 -28.03 1.81 7.53
C LEU A 302 -27.47 2.93 6.65
N LEU A 303 -28.26 3.96 6.37
CA LEU A 303 -27.85 5.08 5.52
C LEU A 303 -26.65 5.84 6.11
N ARG A 304 -26.66 6.08 7.44
CA ARG A 304 -25.50 6.68 8.13
C ARG A 304 -24.25 5.82 8.02
N ARG A 305 -24.37 4.50 8.15
CA ARG A 305 -23.23 3.58 7.96
C ARG A 305 -22.70 3.64 6.52
N ALA A 306 -23.58 3.60 5.52
CA ALA A 306 -23.18 3.69 4.12
C ALA A 306 -22.42 5.00 3.82
N LEU A 307 -22.90 6.14 4.32
CA LEU A 307 -22.23 7.44 4.17
C LEU A 307 -20.89 7.49 4.91
N ALA A 308 -20.83 6.98 6.14
CA ALA A 308 -19.59 6.92 6.92
C ALA A 308 -18.53 6.06 6.23
N VAL A 309 -18.92 4.89 5.71
CA VAL A 309 -18.04 3.98 4.95
C VAL A 309 -17.59 4.61 3.64
N TRP A 310 -18.46 5.34 2.93
CA TRP A 310 -18.04 6.08 1.74
C TRP A 310 -16.98 7.13 2.09
N ALA A 311 -17.22 7.96 3.11
CA ALA A 311 -16.27 9.01 3.46
C ALA A 311 -14.93 8.45 3.97
N ARG A 312 -14.96 7.40 4.79
CA ARG A 312 -13.78 6.78 5.42
C ARG A 312 -14.00 5.27 5.59
N PRO A 313 -13.68 4.45 4.58
CA PRO A 313 -13.84 3.00 4.67
C PRO A 313 -12.86 2.44 5.71
N GLY A 314 -13.35 1.57 6.60
CA GLY A 314 -12.51 0.87 7.57
C GLY A 314 -11.69 -0.25 6.91
N GLU A 315 -10.65 -0.75 7.59
CA GLU A 315 -9.72 -1.77 7.05
C GLU A 315 -10.40 -3.08 6.63
N LYS A 316 -11.57 -3.39 7.18
CA LYS A 316 -12.36 -4.60 6.88
C LYS A 316 -13.34 -4.42 5.72
N VAL A 317 -13.45 -3.22 5.16
CA VAL A 317 -14.33 -2.92 4.02
C VAL A 317 -13.58 -3.19 2.73
N THR A 318 -14.14 -4.03 1.86
CA THR A 318 -13.59 -4.19 0.51
C THR A 318 -13.98 -3.00 -0.34
N VAL A 319 -13.00 -2.21 -0.78
CA VAL A 319 -13.23 -1.05 -1.65
C VAL A 319 -12.83 -1.40 -3.07
N SER A 320 -13.74 -1.21 -4.02
CA SER A 320 -13.47 -1.36 -5.44
C SER A 320 -13.85 -0.09 -6.20
N ALA A 321 -13.11 0.23 -7.25
CA ALA A 321 -13.42 1.38 -8.10
C ALA A 321 -13.10 1.05 -9.55
N THR A 322 -14.07 1.31 -10.45
CA THR A 322 -13.85 1.30 -11.89
C THR A 322 -12.64 2.20 -12.24
N PRO A 323 -11.74 1.82 -13.17
CA PRO A 323 -10.57 2.62 -13.53
C PRO A 323 -10.90 4.09 -13.87
N GLY A 324 -10.19 5.03 -13.24
CA GLY A 324 -10.42 6.47 -13.43
C GLY A 324 -11.60 7.05 -12.63
N THR A 325 -12.16 6.28 -11.69
CA THR A 325 -13.18 6.75 -10.73
C THR A 325 -12.51 7.16 -9.42
N PRO A 326 -12.71 8.40 -8.94
CA PRO A 326 -12.27 8.79 -7.60
C PRO A 326 -12.93 7.91 -6.54
N SER A 327 -12.20 7.58 -5.47
CA SER A 327 -12.72 6.79 -4.32
C SER A 327 -12.86 7.60 -3.02
N GLY A 328 -12.57 8.91 -3.05
CA GLY A 328 -12.72 9.78 -1.88
C GLY A 328 -14.18 9.97 -1.45
N GLY A 329 -14.40 10.61 -0.30
CA GLY A 329 -15.76 10.91 0.18
C GLY A 329 -16.60 11.74 -0.80
N PRO A 330 -17.93 11.75 -0.63
CA PRO A 330 -18.83 12.53 -1.49
C PRO A 330 -18.56 14.04 -1.35
N SER A 331 -18.70 14.82 -2.43
CA SER A 331 -18.43 16.27 -2.39
C SER A 331 -19.55 17.10 -1.74
N GLY A 332 -20.67 16.47 -1.42
CA GLY A 332 -21.86 17.04 -0.79
C GLY A 332 -22.89 15.95 -0.52
N ALA A 333 -24.09 16.30 -0.07
CA ALA A 333 -25.15 15.32 0.20
C ALA A 333 -25.52 14.54 -1.08
N PRO A 334 -25.25 13.21 -1.13
CA PRO A 334 -25.54 12.44 -2.33
C PRO A 334 -27.04 12.16 -2.46
N GLN A 335 -27.46 11.84 -3.68
CA GLN A 335 -28.79 11.36 -3.98
C GLN A 335 -28.91 9.88 -3.63
N LEU A 336 -30.01 9.52 -2.94
CA LEU A 336 -30.36 8.12 -2.68
C LEU A 336 -31.09 7.55 -3.90
N LEU A 337 -30.52 6.51 -4.52
CA LEU A 337 -31.16 5.79 -5.63
C LEU A 337 -31.90 4.55 -5.13
N TYR A 338 -31.31 3.83 -4.17
CA TYR A 338 -31.88 2.61 -3.63
C TYR A 338 -31.37 2.28 -2.24
N ALA A 339 -32.23 1.71 -1.39
CA ALA A 339 -31.84 1.03 -0.17
C ALA A 339 -32.80 -0.13 0.11
N GLY A 340 -32.30 -1.35 0.16
CA GLY A 340 -33.14 -2.53 0.40
C GLY A 340 -32.35 -3.82 0.58
N THR A 341 -33.05 -4.90 0.91
CA THR A 341 -32.44 -6.23 1.05
C THR A 341 -32.47 -6.98 -0.28
N ILE A 342 -31.30 -7.40 -0.77
CA ILE A 342 -31.14 -8.19 -1.99
C ILE A 342 -30.31 -9.42 -1.67
N ASP A 343 -30.83 -10.60 -2.01
CA ASP A 343 -30.24 -11.88 -1.60
C ASP A 343 -30.04 -11.92 -0.07
N THR A 344 -28.79 -12.05 0.39
CA THR A 344 -28.41 -12.08 1.80
C THR A 344 -27.76 -10.78 2.28
N ALA A 345 -27.84 -9.70 1.49
CA ALA A 345 -27.18 -8.42 1.76
C ALA A 345 -28.16 -7.23 1.80
N ARG A 346 -27.89 -6.27 2.69
CA ARG A 346 -28.48 -4.92 2.64
C ARG A 346 -27.66 -4.07 1.67
N VAL A 347 -28.29 -3.52 0.65
CA VAL A 347 -27.63 -2.76 -0.43
C VAL A 347 -28.13 -1.33 -0.42
N VAL A 348 -27.21 -0.36 -0.50
CA VAL A 348 -27.49 1.07 -0.67
C VAL A 348 -26.79 1.58 -1.92
N ILE A 349 -27.53 2.24 -2.81
CA ILE A 349 -27.01 2.88 -4.02
C ILE A 349 -27.15 4.40 -3.88
N LEU A 350 -26.04 5.10 -4.00
CA LEU A 350 -25.95 6.55 -3.90
C LEU A 350 -25.33 7.15 -5.17
N TYR A 351 -25.69 8.39 -5.48
CA TYR A 351 -25.18 9.13 -6.63
C TYR A 351 -24.78 10.55 -6.22
N ASP A 352 -23.54 10.97 -6.51
CA ASP A 352 -23.02 12.30 -6.14
C ASP A 352 -23.00 13.31 -7.30
N GLY A 353 -23.58 12.98 -8.45
CA GLY A 353 -23.52 13.80 -9.67
C GLY A 353 -22.40 13.42 -10.63
N LEU A 354 -21.42 12.63 -10.20
CA LEU A 354 -20.29 12.18 -11.03
C LEU A 354 -20.14 10.65 -11.05
N ARG A 355 -20.44 9.99 -9.94
CA ARG A 355 -20.25 8.55 -9.75
C ARG A 355 -21.39 7.95 -8.92
N ILE A 356 -21.59 6.66 -9.13
CA ILE A 356 -22.41 5.81 -8.28
C ILE A 356 -21.52 5.14 -7.25
N ALA A 357 -21.97 5.15 -6.00
CA ALA A 357 -21.42 4.36 -4.90
C ALA A 357 -22.43 3.29 -4.50
N ARG A 358 -21.98 2.03 -4.47
CA ARG A 358 -22.76 0.90 -3.94
C ARG A 358 -22.13 0.45 -2.64
N TYR A 359 -22.88 0.58 -1.55
CA TYR A 359 -22.56 -0.04 -0.28
C TYR A 359 -23.36 -1.32 -0.12
N ALA A 360 -22.71 -2.41 0.30
CA ALA A 360 -23.37 -3.66 0.63
C ALA A 360 -22.82 -4.24 1.93
N GLU A 361 -23.68 -4.62 2.86
CA GLU A 361 -23.33 -5.36 4.09
C GLU A 361 -24.20 -6.63 4.20
N PRO A 362 -23.68 -7.72 4.77
CA PRO A 362 -24.53 -8.88 5.08
C PRO A 362 -25.73 -8.51 5.97
N THR A 363 -26.79 -9.29 5.88
CA THR A 363 -27.95 -9.13 6.78
C THR A 363 -27.61 -9.47 8.24
N ASP A 364 -26.71 -10.43 8.45
CA ASP A 364 -26.27 -10.92 9.77
C ASP A 364 -25.05 -10.18 10.36
N GLY A 365 -24.76 -8.96 9.91
CA GLY A 365 -23.70 -8.12 10.47
C GLY A 365 -22.97 -7.27 9.42
N THR A 366 -21.84 -6.69 9.79
CA THR A 366 -21.07 -5.78 8.90
C THR A 366 -19.74 -6.38 8.41
N ALA A 367 -19.39 -7.59 8.85
CA ALA A 367 -18.19 -8.28 8.41
C ALA A 367 -18.34 -8.68 6.93
N GLY A 368 -17.40 -8.27 6.07
CA GLY A 368 -17.51 -8.49 4.63
C GLY A 368 -18.28 -7.38 3.89
N ALA A 369 -18.49 -6.22 4.52
CA ALA A 369 -19.05 -5.06 3.83
C ALA A 369 -18.17 -4.63 2.65
N ALA A 370 -18.81 -4.22 1.56
CA ALA A 370 -18.18 -3.78 0.33
C ALA A 370 -18.65 -2.38 -0.04
N LEU A 371 -17.74 -1.62 -0.64
CA LEU A 371 -17.98 -0.30 -1.20
C LEU A 371 -17.41 -0.25 -2.62
N ASP A 372 -18.31 -0.18 -3.59
CA ASP A 372 -17.96 -0.17 -5.01
C ASP A 372 -18.23 1.21 -5.62
N PHE A 373 -17.33 1.68 -6.49
CA PHE A 373 -17.47 2.94 -7.20
C PHE A 373 -17.49 2.75 -8.71
N SER A 374 -18.42 3.43 -9.39
CA SER A 374 -18.44 3.51 -10.85
C SER A 374 -18.70 4.93 -11.31
N ARG A 375 -17.82 5.44 -12.17
CA ARG A 375 -17.96 6.74 -12.82
C ARG A 375 -19.13 6.70 -13.81
N VAL A 376 -20.00 7.71 -13.78
CA VAL A 376 -21.20 7.81 -14.63
C VAL A 376 -21.46 9.22 -15.15
N ASP A 377 -20.45 10.09 -15.12
CA ASP A 377 -20.57 11.44 -15.65
C ASP A 377 -20.93 11.42 -17.13
N ASN A 378 -21.79 12.36 -17.52
CA ASN A 378 -22.32 12.47 -18.87
C ASN A 378 -23.05 11.18 -19.36
N ALA A 379 -23.59 10.38 -18.44
CA ALA A 379 -24.51 9.29 -18.78
C ALA A 379 -25.76 9.85 -19.47
N THR A 380 -26.16 9.24 -20.58
CA THR A 380 -27.45 9.55 -21.21
C THR A 380 -28.52 8.58 -20.73
N ARG A 381 -29.77 8.76 -21.19
CA ARG A 381 -30.89 7.85 -20.97
C ARG A 381 -30.52 6.38 -21.22
N ALA A 382 -29.72 6.12 -22.25
CA ALA A 382 -29.35 4.77 -22.64
C ALA A 382 -28.37 4.12 -21.66
N GLU A 383 -27.34 4.84 -21.21
CA GLU A 383 -26.37 4.33 -20.23
C GLU A 383 -26.95 4.33 -18.80
N ALA A 384 -27.83 5.26 -18.48
CA ALA A 384 -28.52 5.34 -17.20
C ALA A 384 -29.78 4.47 -17.14
N SER A 385 -29.77 3.29 -17.78
CA SER A 385 -30.93 2.39 -17.85
C SER A 385 -30.98 1.34 -16.73
N ALA A 386 -29.83 0.97 -16.16
CA ALA A 386 -29.73 -0.07 -15.12
C ALA A 386 -28.49 0.11 -14.22
N VAL A 387 -28.56 -0.35 -12.97
CA VAL A 387 -27.44 -0.43 -12.02
C VAL A 387 -27.45 -1.81 -11.36
N VAL A 388 -26.29 -2.43 -11.19
CA VAL A 388 -26.18 -3.72 -10.51
C VAL A 388 -26.41 -3.56 -9.00
N LEU A 389 -27.33 -4.35 -8.46
CA LEU A 389 -27.59 -4.43 -7.02
C LEU A 389 -26.81 -5.58 -6.36
N SER A 390 -26.74 -6.74 -7.02
CA SER A 390 -26.10 -7.94 -6.48
C SER A 390 -25.55 -8.81 -7.60
N ARG A 391 -24.45 -9.50 -7.29
CA ARG A 391 -23.98 -10.69 -8.01
C ARG A 391 -23.81 -11.81 -6.99
N ALA A 392 -24.66 -12.82 -7.07
CA ALA A 392 -24.68 -13.96 -6.15
C ALA A 392 -25.05 -15.23 -6.90
N ASP A 393 -24.41 -16.36 -6.56
CA ASP A 393 -24.69 -17.69 -7.12
C ASP A 393 -24.73 -17.74 -8.66
N GLY A 394 -23.82 -17.00 -9.30
CA GLY A 394 -23.73 -16.91 -10.75
C GLY A 394 -24.80 -16.04 -11.42
N ASN A 395 -25.68 -15.41 -10.65
CA ASN A 395 -26.72 -14.51 -11.13
C ASN A 395 -26.39 -13.05 -10.84
N VAL A 396 -27.04 -12.16 -11.59
CA VAL A 396 -27.01 -10.71 -11.40
C VAL A 396 -28.43 -10.17 -11.29
N ARG A 397 -28.63 -9.16 -10.43
CA ARG A 397 -29.89 -8.40 -10.34
C ARG A 397 -29.63 -6.92 -10.56
N TYR A 398 -30.56 -6.27 -11.24
CA TYR A 398 -30.46 -4.86 -11.60
C TYR A 398 -31.56 -4.04 -10.95
N LEU A 399 -31.21 -2.82 -10.57
CA LEU A 399 -32.14 -1.73 -10.37
C LEU A 399 -32.36 -1.03 -11.72
N MET A 400 -33.61 -0.96 -12.16
CA MET A 400 -33.99 -0.40 -13.45
C MET A 400 -34.33 1.09 -13.36
N ALA A 401 -34.06 1.83 -14.43
CA ALA A 401 -34.48 3.22 -14.50
C ALA A 401 -36.01 3.35 -14.50
N PRO A 402 -36.58 4.45 -13.95
CA PRO A 402 -38.03 4.58 -13.79
C PRO A 402 -38.80 4.69 -15.11
N TRP A 403 -38.13 4.99 -16.23
CA TRP A 403 -38.73 5.03 -17.56
C TRP A 403 -38.70 3.69 -18.31
N VAL A 404 -38.06 2.66 -17.76
CA VAL A 404 -38.02 1.33 -18.38
C VAL A 404 -39.39 0.68 -18.31
N LYS A 405 -39.85 0.14 -19.45
CA LYS A 405 -41.16 -0.51 -19.58
C LYS A 405 -41.08 -2.02 -19.58
N ARG A 406 -40.01 -2.58 -20.17
CA ARG A 406 -39.78 -4.04 -20.24
C ARG A 406 -38.31 -4.35 -20.09
N THR A 407 -38.03 -5.47 -19.47
CA THR A 407 -36.71 -6.04 -19.29
C THR A 407 -36.73 -7.51 -19.68
N ALA A 408 -35.70 -7.95 -20.38
CA ALA A 408 -35.56 -9.34 -20.77
C ALA A 408 -34.08 -9.75 -20.77
N GLU A 409 -33.83 -11.04 -20.59
CA GLU A 409 -32.53 -11.67 -20.80
C GLU A 409 -32.42 -12.14 -22.25
N ARG A 410 -31.25 -11.92 -22.87
CA ARG A 410 -30.96 -12.40 -24.22
C ARG A 410 -29.56 -12.98 -24.32
N ASP A 411 -29.46 -14.22 -24.80
CA ASP A 411 -28.18 -14.85 -25.13
C ASP A 411 -27.67 -14.34 -26.49
N LEU A 412 -26.55 -13.60 -26.49
CA LEU A 412 -25.96 -13.06 -27.71
C LEU A 412 -25.43 -14.15 -28.65
N LEU A 413 -25.04 -15.32 -28.14
CA LEU A 413 -24.58 -16.42 -28.99
C LEU A 413 -25.72 -17.09 -29.75
N LYS A 414 -26.97 -16.89 -29.32
CA LYS A 414 -28.17 -17.48 -29.91
C LYS A 414 -29.11 -16.39 -30.44
N PRO A 415 -28.73 -15.67 -31.50
CA PRO A 415 -29.47 -14.50 -31.98
C PRO A 415 -30.93 -14.82 -32.36
N GLY A 416 -31.25 -16.07 -32.72
CA GLY A 416 -32.59 -16.55 -33.05
C GLY A 416 -33.44 -17.08 -31.88
N ALA A 417 -32.89 -17.26 -30.67
CA ALA A 417 -33.59 -17.93 -29.56
C ALA A 417 -34.65 -17.06 -28.85
N GLY A 418 -34.83 -15.80 -29.27
CA GLY A 418 -35.73 -14.85 -28.60
C GLY A 418 -35.10 -14.22 -27.36
N ALA A 419 -35.94 -13.52 -26.58
CA ALA A 419 -35.55 -12.96 -25.28
C ALA A 419 -36.51 -13.52 -24.21
N MET A 420 -35.99 -13.76 -23.02
CA MET A 420 -36.76 -14.25 -21.87
C MET A 420 -37.11 -13.08 -20.96
N ASP A 421 -38.40 -12.81 -20.75
CA ASP A 421 -38.82 -11.68 -19.92
C ASP A 421 -38.33 -11.83 -18.47
N LEU A 422 -37.79 -10.73 -17.94
CA LEU A 422 -37.41 -10.60 -16.54
C LEU A 422 -38.52 -9.86 -15.80
N THR A 423 -38.99 -10.43 -14.70
CA THR A 423 -39.99 -9.77 -13.85
C THR A 423 -39.33 -8.59 -13.14
N VAL A 424 -40.02 -7.45 -13.05
CA VAL A 424 -39.54 -6.28 -12.30
C VAL A 424 -40.50 -6.01 -11.15
N THR A 425 -39.99 -6.04 -9.93
CA THR A 425 -40.74 -5.75 -8.70
C THR A 425 -40.07 -4.59 -7.98
N GLU A 426 -40.80 -3.51 -7.72
CA GLU A 426 -40.25 -2.29 -7.10
C GLU A 426 -38.98 -1.75 -7.78
N GLY A 427 -38.91 -1.90 -9.11
CA GLY A 427 -37.77 -1.49 -9.93
C GLY A 427 -36.58 -2.46 -9.94
N VAL A 428 -36.68 -3.61 -9.26
CA VAL A 428 -35.63 -4.64 -9.21
C VAL A 428 -35.98 -5.80 -10.12
N THR A 429 -35.02 -6.27 -10.94
CA THR A 429 -35.23 -7.43 -11.80
C THR A 429 -35.21 -8.75 -11.01
N SER A 430 -35.91 -9.76 -11.52
CA SER A 430 -35.62 -11.17 -11.23
C SER A 430 -34.15 -11.49 -11.54
N PRO A 431 -33.55 -12.51 -10.90
CA PRO A 431 -32.17 -12.90 -11.20
C PRO A 431 -32.03 -13.28 -12.67
N MET A 432 -30.92 -12.84 -13.27
CA MET A 432 -30.48 -13.16 -14.63
C MET A 432 -29.12 -13.85 -14.53
N ALA A 433 -28.85 -14.86 -15.36
CA ALA A 433 -27.54 -15.52 -15.36
C ALA A 433 -26.44 -14.52 -15.76
N SER A 434 -25.42 -14.35 -14.92
CA SER A 434 -24.36 -13.38 -15.18
C SER A 434 -23.34 -13.94 -16.19
N PRO A 435 -23.02 -13.21 -17.27
CA PRO A 435 -21.94 -13.61 -18.18
C PRO A 435 -20.56 -13.58 -17.50
N THR A 436 -20.45 -12.98 -16.31
CA THR A 436 -19.19 -12.89 -15.56
C THR A 436 -18.83 -14.18 -14.80
N ALA A 437 -19.82 -15.02 -14.49
CA ALA A 437 -19.66 -16.27 -13.76
C ALA A 437 -19.22 -17.45 -14.64
N GLN A 438 -19.41 -17.34 -15.96
CA GLN A 438 -18.97 -18.32 -16.94
C GLN A 438 -17.45 -18.15 -17.17
N GLN A 439 -16.63 -18.77 -16.32
CA GLN A 439 -15.16 -18.64 -16.33
C GLN A 439 -14.42 -19.93 -16.67
N THR A 440 -15.07 -21.09 -16.53
CA THR A 440 -14.42 -22.40 -16.62
C THR A 440 -14.96 -23.19 -17.81
N GLY A 441 -14.58 -22.79 -19.03
CA GLY A 441 -14.90 -23.57 -20.22
C GLY A 441 -15.01 -22.75 -21.51
N ALA A 442 -15.41 -23.42 -22.60
CA ALA A 442 -15.76 -22.76 -23.84
C ALA A 442 -16.98 -21.84 -23.63
N CYS A 443 -16.89 -20.60 -24.13
CA CYS A 443 -17.99 -19.65 -24.12
C CYS A 443 -19.18 -20.20 -24.94
N SER A 444 -20.21 -20.65 -24.23
CA SER A 444 -21.40 -21.32 -24.78
C SER A 444 -22.67 -20.47 -24.69
N SER A 445 -22.63 -19.38 -23.93
CA SER A 445 -23.66 -18.35 -23.86
C SER A 445 -23.03 -17.02 -23.45
N TRP A 446 -23.70 -15.92 -23.77
CA TRP A 446 -23.35 -14.60 -23.27
C TRP A 446 -24.63 -13.81 -23.08
N ASN A 447 -25.11 -13.77 -21.83
CA ASN A 447 -26.41 -13.19 -21.53
C ASN A 447 -26.27 -11.67 -21.34
N ALA A 448 -27.05 -10.93 -22.12
CA ALA A 448 -27.16 -9.48 -22.07
C ALA A 448 -28.57 -9.08 -21.57
N LEU A 449 -28.62 -7.99 -20.80
CA LEU A 449 -29.86 -7.36 -20.36
C LEU A 449 -30.44 -6.55 -21.52
N GLN A 450 -31.61 -6.95 -22.00
CA GLN A 450 -32.41 -6.19 -22.95
C GLN A 450 -33.35 -5.26 -22.19
N VAL A 451 -33.32 -3.97 -22.55
CA VAL A 451 -34.14 -2.92 -21.95
C VAL A 451 -34.97 -2.25 -23.03
N THR A 452 -36.27 -2.12 -22.80
CA THR A 452 -37.18 -1.38 -23.69
C THR A 452 -37.83 -0.23 -22.94
N ASP A 453 -37.73 0.97 -23.51
CA ASP A 453 -38.42 2.18 -23.04
C ASP A 453 -39.08 2.93 -24.22
N SER A 454 -39.50 4.18 -24.02
CA SER A 454 -40.12 4.99 -25.07
C SER A 454 -39.20 5.38 -26.23
N ALA A 455 -37.87 5.35 -26.04
CA ALA A 455 -36.89 5.68 -27.06
C ALA A 455 -36.47 4.44 -27.89
N GLY A 456 -36.79 3.24 -27.42
CA GLY A 456 -36.55 2.00 -28.16
C GLY A 456 -36.03 0.87 -27.28
N THR A 457 -35.53 -0.18 -27.93
CA THR A 457 -34.90 -1.33 -27.28
C THR A 457 -33.39 -1.25 -27.39
N ARG A 458 -32.66 -1.60 -26.33
CA ARG A 458 -31.19 -1.65 -26.29
C ARG A 458 -30.69 -2.84 -25.48
N LEU A 459 -29.45 -3.25 -25.75
CA LEU A 459 -28.78 -4.31 -25.02
C LEU A 459 -27.68 -3.73 -24.14
N LEU A 460 -27.62 -4.20 -22.89
CA LEU A 460 -26.63 -3.85 -21.89
C LEU A 460 -25.92 -5.13 -21.46
N THR A 461 -24.59 -5.11 -21.39
CA THR A 461 -23.80 -6.28 -20.99
C THR A 461 -23.13 -6.04 -19.64
N ASP A 462 -23.15 -7.06 -18.80
CA ASP A 462 -22.38 -7.07 -17.55
C ASP A 462 -20.89 -7.34 -17.85
N LEU A 463 -20.04 -6.39 -17.50
CA LEU A 463 -18.57 -6.50 -17.59
C LEU A 463 -17.91 -6.46 -16.20
N ALA A 464 -18.60 -6.95 -15.17
CA ALA A 464 -18.16 -6.91 -13.78
C ALA A 464 -17.97 -5.48 -13.23
N GLU A 465 -18.90 -4.59 -13.57
CA GLU A 465 -18.94 -3.18 -13.13
C GLU A 465 -20.35 -2.82 -12.60
N LEU A 466 -20.50 -1.71 -11.85
CA LEU A 466 -21.82 -1.34 -11.31
C LEU A 466 -22.82 -0.93 -12.38
N VAL A 467 -22.36 -0.30 -13.47
CA VAL A 467 -23.21 0.09 -14.59
C VAL A 467 -22.86 -0.80 -15.78
N PRO A 468 -23.83 -1.53 -16.36
CA PRO A 468 -23.57 -2.39 -17.52
C PRO A 468 -23.28 -1.55 -18.76
N ALA A 469 -22.44 -2.07 -19.66
CA ALA A 469 -22.04 -1.36 -20.86
C ALA A 469 -23.10 -1.51 -21.97
N ARG A 470 -23.42 -0.42 -22.67
CA ARG A 470 -24.35 -0.45 -23.81
C ARG A 470 -23.69 -1.07 -25.03
N LEU A 471 -24.37 -2.02 -25.67
CA LEU A 471 -23.96 -2.60 -26.94
C LEU A 471 -24.61 -1.84 -28.11
N THR A 472 -23.82 -1.55 -29.13
CA THR A 472 -24.29 -0.90 -30.37
C THR A 472 -23.71 -1.58 -31.61
N THR A 473 -24.26 -1.23 -32.77
CA THR A 473 -23.73 -1.62 -34.09
C THR A 473 -23.70 -0.43 -35.03
N GLY A 474 -22.92 -0.53 -36.11
CA GLY A 474 -22.90 0.45 -37.19
C GLY A 474 -21.60 1.23 -37.28
N ARG A 475 -21.54 2.13 -38.27
CA ARG A 475 -20.36 2.97 -38.54
C ARG A 475 -20.08 3.86 -37.32
N PRO A 476 -18.80 4.11 -36.96
CA PRO A 476 -18.49 5.08 -35.93
C PRO A 476 -19.12 6.44 -36.27
N ALA A 477 -19.65 7.15 -35.27
CA ALA A 477 -20.51 8.33 -35.37
C ALA A 477 -21.99 8.11 -35.76
N GLU A 478 -22.35 6.94 -36.32
CA GLU A 478 -23.73 6.60 -36.72
C GLU A 478 -24.18 5.28 -36.08
N THR A 479 -23.85 5.12 -34.80
CA THR A 479 -24.15 3.90 -34.06
C THR A 479 -25.63 3.75 -33.76
N ARG A 480 -26.12 2.52 -33.78
CA ARG A 480 -27.52 2.16 -33.48
C ARG A 480 -27.56 1.09 -32.40
N ASP A 481 -28.64 1.09 -31.63
CA ASP A 481 -28.89 0.01 -30.67
C ASP A 481 -29.01 -1.35 -31.38
N VAL A 482 -28.56 -2.40 -30.69
CA VAL A 482 -28.65 -3.79 -31.18
C VAL A 482 -30.11 -4.21 -31.20
N THR A 483 -30.78 -3.94 -32.31
CA THR A 483 -32.19 -4.23 -32.53
C THR A 483 -32.38 -4.96 -33.86
N GLY A 484 -33.31 -5.92 -33.87
CA GLY A 484 -33.59 -6.73 -35.05
C GLY A 484 -32.57 -7.83 -35.33
N ALA A 485 -32.91 -8.72 -36.28
CA ALA A 485 -32.14 -9.92 -36.55
C ALA A 485 -30.71 -9.62 -37.04
N GLN A 486 -30.53 -8.63 -37.90
CA GLN A 486 -29.22 -8.33 -38.48
C GLN A 486 -28.20 -7.91 -37.41
N ALA A 487 -28.54 -6.97 -36.54
CA ALA A 487 -27.62 -6.49 -35.49
C ALA A 487 -27.27 -7.61 -34.48
N LEU A 488 -28.23 -8.48 -34.18
CA LEU A 488 -28.00 -9.66 -33.33
C LEU A 488 -27.04 -10.66 -33.98
N HIS A 489 -27.22 -10.94 -35.28
CA HIS A 489 -26.31 -11.81 -36.04
C HIS A 489 -24.91 -11.19 -36.15
N THR A 490 -24.81 -9.86 -36.25
CA THR A 490 -23.52 -9.16 -36.20
C THR A 490 -22.82 -9.37 -34.86
N TRP A 491 -23.52 -9.46 -33.73
CA TRP A 491 -22.88 -9.62 -32.41
C TRP A 491 -22.53 -11.06 -32.06
N ALA A 492 -23.30 -12.04 -32.54
CA ALA A 492 -23.18 -13.43 -32.08
C ALA A 492 -21.76 -14.01 -32.13
N PRO A 493 -20.99 -13.88 -33.25
CA PRO A 493 -19.65 -14.46 -33.35
C PRO A 493 -18.57 -13.76 -32.50
N TYR A 494 -18.86 -12.58 -31.98
CA TYR A 494 -17.88 -11.68 -31.34
C TYR A 494 -18.17 -11.48 -29.84
N SER A 495 -19.33 -11.92 -29.37
CA SER A 495 -19.82 -11.75 -27.99
C SER A 495 -18.87 -12.30 -26.92
N CYS A 496 -18.25 -13.46 -27.14
CA CYS A 496 -17.32 -14.07 -26.18
C CYS A 496 -16.09 -13.22 -25.87
N TRP A 497 -15.67 -12.36 -26.80
CA TRP A 497 -14.53 -11.46 -26.59
C TRP A 497 -14.84 -10.31 -25.61
N LEU A 498 -16.11 -10.05 -25.30
CA LEU A 498 -16.52 -9.11 -24.26
C LEU A 498 -15.91 -9.47 -22.90
N GLY A 499 -15.58 -10.75 -22.66
CA GLY A 499 -14.85 -11.19 -21.46
C GLY A 499 -13.49 -10.49 -21.29
N ALA A 500 -12.82 -10.10 -22.38
CA ALA A 500 -11.56 -9.37 -22.33
C ALA A 500 -11.71 -7.90 -21.91
N LEU A 501 -12.95 -7.39 -21.79
CA LEU A 501 -13.26 -6.00 -21.42
C LEU A 501 -13.71 -5.84 -19.96
N ARG A 502 -13.66 -6.91 -19.17
CA ARG A 502 -14.10 -6.88 -17.76
C ARG A 502 -13.33 -5.84 -16.93
N SER A 503 -14.07 -5.14 -16.08
CA SER A 503 -13.56 -4.16 -15.11
C SER A 503 -12.68 -3.07 -15.73
N ALA A 504 -12.91 -2.72 -17.00
CA ALA A 504 -12.09 -1.76 -17.75
C ALA A 504 -12.66 -0.34 -17.80
N GLY A 505 -13.80 -0.08 -17.15
CA GLY A 505 -14.51 1.18 -17.17
C GLY A 505 -15.35 1.41 -18.41
N VAL A 506 -15.87 0.34 -19.01
CA VAL A 506 -16.51 0.40 -20.32
C VAL A 506 -17.91 0.99 -20.21
N ARG A 507 -18.14 2.05 -20.97
CA ARG A 507 -19.43 2.72 -21.12
C ARG A 507 -20.25 2.12 -22.25
N THR A 508 -19.63 1.95 -23.41
CA THR A 508 -20.28 1.42 -24.62
C THR A 508 -19.33 0.52 -25.41
N VAL A 509 -19.86 -0.50 -26.08
CA VAL A 509 -19.11 -1.28 -27.07
C VAL A 509 -19.86 -1.27 -28.40
N ASN A 510 -19.22 -0.78 -29.45
CA ASN A 510 -19.77 -0.78 -30.81
C ASN A 510 -19.16 -1.92 -31.62
N ALA A 511 -19.98 -2.67 -32.36
CA ALA A 511 -19.55 -3.63 -33.37
C ALA A 511 -19.82 -3.09 -34.78
N TRP A 512 -18.77 -2.84 -35.55
CA TRP A 512 -18.84 -2.29 -36.89
C TRP A 512 -18.34 -3.29 -37.94
N SER A 513 -19.26 -3.86 -38.72
CA SER A 513 -18.92 -4.60 -39.94
C SER A 513 -18.43 -3.65 -41.01
N TYR A 514 -17.11 -3.58 -41.20
CA TYR A 514 -16.49 -2.58 -42.06
C TYR A 514 -16.11 -3.10 -43.45
N ALA A 515 -15.97 -4.42 -43.61
CA ALA A 515 -15.68 -5.06 -44.90
C ALA A 515 -16.17 -6.51 -44.96
N GLN A 516 -16.38 -6.99 -46.19
CA GLN A 516 -16.67 -8.39 -46.53
C GLN A 516 -15.75 -8.83 -47.66
N GLN A 517 -14.97 -9.88 -47.47
CA GLN A 517 -13.92 -10.29 -48.40
C GLN A 517 -14.17 -11.70 -48.93
N THR A 518 -14.27 -11.85 -50.25
CA THR A 518 -14.33 -13.16 -50.89
C THR A 518 -13.02 -13.92 -50.68
N LEU A 519 -13.11 -15.16 -50.24
CA LEU A 519 -11.95 -16.00 -49.96
C LEU A 519 -11.31 -16.49 -51.28
N PRO A 520 -9.96 -16.45 -51.41
CA PRO A 520 -9.26 -16.81 -52.65
C PRO A 520 -9.47 -18.24 -53.16
N ASP A 521 -9.95 -19.17 -52.31
CA ASP A 521 -10.23 -20.55 -52.68
C ASP A 521 -11.71 -20.81 -53.04
N GLY A 522 -12.53 -19.75 -53.07
CA GLY A 522 -13.95 -19.85 -53.43
C GLY A 522 -14.85 -20.41 -52.32
N THR A 523 -14.34 -20.60 -51.10
CA THR A 523 -15.12 -21.18 -49.97
C THR A 523 -16.16 -20.24 -49.36
N GLY A 524 -16.27 -19.02 -49.89
CA GLY A 524 -17.31 -18.05 -49.55
C GLY A 524 -16.74 -16.68 -49.19
N THR A 525 -17.49 -15.91 -48.39
CA THR A 525 -17.16 -14.53 -48.02
C THR A 525 -16.89 -14.44 -46.52
N ALA A 526 -15.72 -13.94 -46.16
CA ALA A 526 -15.36 -13.65 -44.78
C ALA A 526 -15.81 -12.25 -44.35
N ASP A 527 -16.22 -12.12 -43.09
CA ASP A 527 -16.64 -10.86 -42.50
C ASP A 527 -15.51 -10.24 -41.68
N TRP A 528 -15.34 -8.93 -41.85
CA TRP A 528 -14.43 -8.12 -41.05
C TRP A 528 -15.22 -7.17 -40.16
N VAL A 529 -15.07 -7.34 -38.85
CA VAL A 529 -15.73 -6.52 -37.84
C VAL A 529 -14.67 -5.85 -36.99
N CYS A 530 -14.86 -4.56 -36.75
CA CYS A 530 -14.12 -3.85 -35.73
C CYS A 530 -15.03 -3.62 -34.52
N THR A 531 -14.59 -4.07 -33.35
CA THR A 531 -15.24 -3.75 -32.08
C THR A 531 -14.44 -2.71 -31.33
N ARG A 532 -15.11 -1.65 -30.89
CA ARG A 532 -14.50 -0.58 -30.09
C ARG A 532 -15.25 -0.41 -28.78
N ALA A 533 -14.52 -0.52 -27.67
CA ALA A 533 -15.00 -0.25 -26.32
C ALA A 533 -14.57 1.16 -25.90
N GLU A 534 -15.54 2.03 -25.66
CA GLU A 534 -15.34 3.37 -25.08
C GLU A 534 -15.51 3.30 -23.57
N THR A 535 -14.73 4.10 -22.84
CA THR A 535 -14.75 4.11 -21.38
C THR A 535 -15.33 5.40 -20.81
N TRP A 536 -15.79 5.36 -19.57
CA TRP A 536 -16.29 6.55 -18.85
C TRP A 536 -15.23 7.65 -18.70
N ARG A 537 -13.96 7.28 -18.54
CA ARG A 537 -12.86 8.24 -18.39
C ARG A 537 -12.39 8.89 -19.70
N GLY A 538 -12.94 8.48 -20.85
CA GLY A 538 -12.53 8.98 -22.17
C GLY A 538 -11.13 8.54 -22.62
N GLY A 539 -10.60 7.47 -22.03
CA GLY A 539 -9.30 6.90 -22.34
C GLY A 539 -9.18 5.45 -21.87
N GLY A 540 -8.24 4.67 -22.39
CA GLY A 540 -8.20 3.23 -22.17
C GLY A 540 -9.17 2.45 -23.07
N GLU A 541 -9.68 3.10 -24.11
CA GLU A 541 -10.45 2.46 -25.17
C GLU A 541 -9.71 1.25 -25.71
N ARG A 542 -10.46 0.22 -26.11
CA ARG A 542 -9.90 -1.00 -26.68
C ARG A 542 -10.55 -1.25 -28.03
N VAL A 543 -9.72 -1.49 -29.03
CA VAL A 543 -10.14 -1.76 -30.41
C VAL A 543 -9.68 -3.16 -30.76
N LEU A 544 -10.58 -3.98 -31.29
CA LEU A 544 -10.25 -5.27 -31.86
C LEU A 544 -10.75 -5.31 -33.30
N ALA A 545 -9.86 -5.63 -34.24
CA ALA A 545 -10.27 -6.07 -35.56
C ALA A 545 -10.40 -7.60 -35.54
N GLN A 546 -11.51 -8.09 -36.05
CA GLN A 546 -11.91 -9.48 -35.96
C GLN A 546 -12.31 -9.99 -37.34
N PHE A 547 -11.89 -11.23 -37.63
CA PHE A 547 -12.09 -11.89 -38.91
C PHE A 547 -12.85 -13.18 -38.70
N ARG A 548 -13.89 -13.39 -39.52
CA ARG A 548 -14.72 -14.59 -39.47
C ARG A 548 -14.88 -15.19 -40.85
N THR A 549 -14.56 -16.46 -41.02
CA THR A 549 -14.83 -17.20 -42.26
C THR A 549 -16.23 -17.82 -42.26
N PRO A 550 -16.81 -18.10 -43.43
CA PRO A 550 -18.07 -18.86 -43.54
C PRO A 550 -18.05 -20.15 -42.70
N GLY A 551 -19.19 -20.47 -42.09
CA GLY A 551 -19.36 -21.70 -41.30
C GLY A 551 -18.66 -21.72 -39.93
N THR A 552 -17.84 -20.72 -39.59
CA THR A 552 -17.23 -20.66 -38.25
C THR A 552 -18.16 -20.00 -37.23
N PRO A 553 -18.31 -20.58 -36.02
CA PRO A 553 -19.20 -20.05 -35.00
C PRO A 553 -18.64 -18.78 -34.33
N GLN A 554 -17.31 -18.66 -34.23
CA GLN A 554 -16.63 -17.56 -33.56
C GLN A 554 -15.65 -16.86 -34.50
N ALA A 555 -15.51 -15.55 -34.31
CA ALA A 555 -14.51 -14.77 -35.01
C ALA A 555 -13.14 -14.80 -34.31
N ALA A 556 -12.07 -14.78 -35.09
CA ALA A 556 -10.71 -14.64 -34.59
C ALA A 556 -10.35 -13.15 -34.44
N VAL A 557 -9.70 -12.78 -33.33
CA VAL A 557 -9.06 -11.46 -33.20
C VAL A 557 -7.78 -11.47 -34.02
N VAL A 558 -7.68 -10.56 -34.97
CA VAL A 558 -6.56 -10.48 -35.93
C VAL A 558 -5.69 -9.25 -35.72
N ALA A 559 -6.25 -8.22 -35.08
CA ALA A 559 -5.48 -7.09 -34.56
C ALA A 559 -6.16 -6.52 -33.32
N LYS A 560 -5.36 -5.90 -32.45
CA LYS A 560 -5.81 -5.23 -31.23
C LYS A 560 -5.07 -3.90 -31.12
N ALA A 561 -5.71 -2.90 -30.53
CA ALA A 561 -5.06 -1.64 -30.18
C ALA A 561 -5.72 -1.05 -28.94
N GLN A 562 -4.98 -0.18 -28.24
CA GLN A 562 -5.48 0.55 -27.08
C GLN A 562 -5.07 2.01 -27.16
N ASN A 563 -5.91 2.93 -26.70
CA ASN A 563 -5.63 4.37 -26.72
C ASN A 563 -5.40 4.93 -28.14
N VAL A 564 -6.12 4.42 -29.13
CA VAL A 564 -6.05 4.86 -30.53
C VAL A 564 -7.41 5.38 -31.01
N PRO A 565 -7.46 6.35 -31.94
CA PRO A 565 -8.72 6.88 -32.45
C PRO A 565 -9.42 5.96 -33.46
N ALA A 566 -8.69 4.98 -34.01
CA ALA A 566 -9.16 4.07 -35.03
C ALA A 566 -10.47 3.37 -34.63
N CYS A 567 -11.33 3.12 -35.64
CA CYS A 567 -12.65 2.53 -35.46
C CYS A 567 -13.56 3.32 -34.49
N GLY A 568 -13.24 4.58 -34.23
CA GLY A 568 -13.96 5.48 -33.34
C GLY A 568 -14.54 6.68 -34.09
N GLN A 569 -15.34 7.49 -33.39
CA GLN A 569 -15.94 8.69 -33.98
C GLN A 569 -14.88 9.67 -34.52
N ARG A 570 -13.71 9.75 -33.87
CA ARG A 570 -12.62 10.64 -34.28
C ARG A 570 -11.85 10.15 -35.51
N ASP A 571 -11.77 8.84 -35.69
CA ASP A 571 -11.16 8.24 -36.88
C ASP A 571 -11.94 6.98 -37.28
N PRO A 572 -12.97 7.11 -38.13
CA PRO A 572 -13.82 6.01 -38.55
C PRO A 572 -13.14 5.18 -39.65
N HIS A 573 -11.87 4.82 -39.44
CA HIS A 573 -11.05 4.04 -40.35
C HIS A 573 -10.35 2.90 -39.61
N VAL A 574 -10.16 1.79 -40.30
CA VAL A 574 -9.47 0.61 -39.79
C VAL A 574 -8.89 -0.16 -40.98
N LEU A 575 -7.70 -0.71 -40.79
CA LEU A 575 -7.05 -1.64 -41.70
C LEU A 575 -6.52 -2.79 -40.85
N ALA A 576 -6.85 -4.03 -41.20
CA ALA A 576 -6.34 -5.19 -40.50
C ALA A 576 -6.05 -6.32 -41.49
N GLY A 577 -5.21 -7.26 -41.08
CA GLY A 577 -4.90 -8.44 -41.88
C GLY A 577 -4.76 -9.69 -41.04
N VAL A 578 -4.86 -10.83 -41.72
CA VAL A 578 -4.82 -12.16 -41.13
C VAL A 578 -4.06 -13.11 -42.06
N LEU A 579 -3.28 -14.00 -41.46
CA LEU A 579 -2.82 -15.19 -42.18
C LEU A 579 -3.92 -16.24 -42.13
N TRP A 580 -4.43 -16.60 -43.30
CA TRP A 580 -5.48 -17.59 -43.45
C TRP A 580 -5.00 -18.74 -44.33
N LYS A 581 -5.37 -19.96 -43.94
CA LYS A 581 -5.06 -21.19 -44.66
C LYS A 581 -6.29 -21.61 -45.47
N ALA A 582 -6.15 -21.65 -46.78
CA ALA A 582 -7.16 -22.17 -47.69
C ALA A 582 -7.43 -23.66 -47.41
N GLN A 583 -8.63 -24.14 -47.76
CA GLN A 583 -8.95 -25.56 -47.62
C GLN A 583 -8.01 -26.46 -48.46
N ALA A 584 -7.58 -25.96 -49.61
CA ALA A 584 -6.57 -26.59 -50.46
C ALA A 584 -5.13 -26.57 -49.88
N GLY A 585 -4.92 -25.98 -48.69
CA GLY A 585 -3.66 -26.01 -47.94
C GLY A 585 -2.74 -24.81 -48.14
N GLY A 586 -2.97 -23.97 -49.16
CA GLY A 586 -2.19 -22.76 -49.42
C GLY A 586 -2.43 -21.65 -48.39
N TRP A 587 -1.37 -20.95 -47.98
CA TRP A 587 -1.46 -19.81 -47.07
C TRP A 587 -1.61 -18.50 -47.84
N TYR A 588 -2.46 -17.61 -47.31
CA TYR A 588 -2.68 -16.27 -47.84
C TYR A 588 -2.61 -15.25 -46.71
N LEU A 589 -2.01 -14.09 -47.02
CA LEU A 589 -2.27 -12.87 -46.28
C LEU A 589 -3.54 -12.25 -46.85
N LEU A 590 -4.59 -12.20 -46.05
CA LEU A 590 -5.79 -11.43 -46.34
C LEU A 590 -5.73 -10.12 -45.56
N ALA A 591 -6.08 -9.00 -46.17
CA ALA A 591 -6.27 -7.74 -45.46
C ALA A 591 -7.47 -7.00 -46.00
N ALA A 592 -8.14 -6.25 -45.12
CA ALA A 592 -9.25 -5.38 -45.49
C ALA A 592 -9.15 -4.05 -44.75
N GLY A 593 -9.39 -2.98 -45.50
CA GLY A 593 -9.60 -1.61 -45.02
C GLY A 593 -11.08 -1.23 -45.08
N THR A 594 -11.41 -0.03 -44.60
CA THR A 594 -12.75 0.54 -44.76
C THR A 594 -13.08 0.82 -46.22
N ARG A 595 -14.37 0.98 -46.55
CA ARG A 595 -14.86 1.12 -47.94
C ARG A 595 -14.15 2.21 -48.75
N ASP A 596 -13.70 3.28 -48.10
CA ASP A 596 -13.00 4.41 -48.68
C ASP A 596 -11.47 4.22 -48.79
N THR A 597 -10.98 3.00 -48.52
CA THR A 597 -9.59 2.61 -48.79
C THR A 597 -9.43 2.33 -50.29
N GLU A 598 -8.57 3.10 -50.95
CA GLU A 598 -8.32 3.01 -52.39
C GLU A 598 -7.18 2.06 -52.76
N SER A 599 -6.21 1.83 -51.88
CA SER A 599 -5.18 0.83 -52.10
C SER A 599 -4.65 0.29 -50.78
N ILE A 600 -4.21 -0.97 -50.79
CA ILE A 600 -3.56 -1.64 -49.67
C ILE A 600 -2.23 -2.21 -50.14
N ARG A 601 -1.19 -1.98 -49.35
CA ARG A 601 0.16 -2.53 -49.55
C ARG A 601 0.58 -3.34 -48.32
N ALA A 602 1.13 -4.52 -48.57
CA ALA A 602 1.82 -5.34 -47.59
C ALA A 602 3.33 -5.29 -47.83
N THR A 603 4.10 -5.10 -46.76
CA THR A 603 5.57 -5.11 -46.75
C THR A 603 6.11 -6.04 -45.66
N GLY A 604 7.43 -6.30 -45.68
CA GLY A 604 8.08 -7.21 -44.73
C GLY A 604 8.16 -8.65 -45.26
N GLY A 605 7.71 -9.62 -44.46
CA GLY A 605 7.72 -11.06 -44.79
C GLY A 605 6.72 -11.47 -45.86
N VAL A 606 5.81 -10.56 -46.25
CA VAL A 606 4.95 -10.66 -47.43
C VAL A 606 5.05 -9.35 -48.20
N ARG A 607 5.18 -9.42 -49.52
CA ARG A 607 5.13 -8.25 -50.39
C ARG A 607 4.00 -8.39 -51.38
N GLY A 608 3.16 -7.37 -51.45
CA GLY A 608 2.08 -7.29 -52.43
C GLY A 608 1.31 -5.99 -52.28
N SER A 609 0.56 -5.65 -53.31
CA SER A 609 -0.35 -4.51 -53.30
C SER A 609 -1.60 -4.84 -54.10
N ALA A 610 -2.71 -4.22 -53.72
CA ALA A 610 -3.96 -4.29 -54.44
C ALA A 610 -4.61 -2.92 -54.47
N GLU A 611 -5.26 -2.61 -55.59
CA GLU A 611 -6.21 -1.51 -55.68
C GLU A 611 -7.51 -1.93 -55.00
N GLY A 612 -8.15 -0.97 -54.32
CA GLY A 612 -9.33 -1.13 -53.49
C GLY A 612 -9.04 -1.41 -52.02
N SER A 613 -10.11 -1.73 -51.29
CA SER A 613 -10.12 -1.91 -49.83
C SER A 613 -9.78 -3.32 -49.38
N GLN A 614 -9.30 -4.19 -50.28
CA GLN A 614 -9.02 -5.60 -49.98
C GLN A 614 -7.72 -6.06 -50.63
N LEU A 615 -6.98 -6.91 -49.93
CA LEU A 615 -5.75 -7.52 -50.39
C LEU A 615 -5.80 -9.03 -50.11
N ALA A 616 -5.36 -9.82 -51.10
CA ALA A 616 -5.12 -11.24 -50.95
C ALA A 616 -3.81 -11.62 -51.64
N VAL A 617 -2.81 -12.06 -50.86
CA VAL A 617 -1.47 -12.38 -51.37
C VAL A 617 -1.07 -13.76 -50.88
N ARG A 618 -0.64 -14.65 -51.78
CA ARG A 618 -0.10 -15.95 -51.39
C ARG A 618 1.14 -15.79 -50.53
N THR A 619 1.25 -16.62 -49.50
CA THR A 619 2.36 -16.57 -48.54
C THR A 619 2.62 -17.96 -47.95
N LYS A 620 3.43 -18.01 -46.90
CA LYS A 620 3.75 -19.20 -46.10
C LYS A 620 3.28 -19.01 -44.66
N GLN A 621 3.15 -20.13 -43.94
CA GLN A 621 2.84 -20.12 -42.52
C GLN A 621 3.82 -19.24 -41.73
N GLY A 622 3.30 -18.44 -40.80
CA GLY A 622 4.11 -17.61 -39.89
C GLY A 622 4.71 -16.35 -40.51
N ALA A 623 4.39 -16.01 -41.76
CA ALA A 623 4.86 -14.77 -42.38
C ALA A 623 4.29 -13.52 -41.67
N GLN A 624 5.16 -12.58 -41.30
CA GLN A 624 4.74 -11.30 -40.72
C GLN A 624 4.72 -10.23 -41.80
N ALA A 625 3.68 -9.40 -41.80
CA ALA A 625 3.51 -8.33 -42.76
C ALA A 625 3.09 -7.03 -42.07
N GLU A 626 3.65 -5.94 -42.54
CA GLU A 626 3.19 -4.59 -42.22
C GLU A 626 2.19 -4.17 -43.30
N LEU A 627 1.08 -3.57 -42.86
CA LEU A 627 0.02 -3.10 -43.76
C LEU A 627 0.00 -1.59 -43.80
N LYS A 628 -0.12 -1.04 -45.00
CA LYS A 628 -0.36 0.38 -45.24
C LYS A 628 -1.47 0.53 -46.27
N GLY A 629 -2.47 1.34 -45.93
CA GLY A 629 -3.58 1.69 -46.81
C GLY A 629 -3.52 3.16 -47.19
N THR A 630 -4.02 3.49 -48.39
CA THR A 630 -4.26 4.87 -48.82
C THR A 630 -5.77 5.07 -48.95
N LEU A 631 -6.31 6.09 -48.28
CA LEU A 631 -7.73 6.45 -48.34
C LEU A 631 -8.00 7.32 -49.57
N ALA A 632 -9.28 7.44 -49.94
CA ALA A 632 -9.74 8.34 -51.02
C ALA A 632 -9.41 9.82 -50.80
N SER A 633 -9.13 10.22 -49.56
CA SER A 633 -8.63 11.55 -49.23
C SER A 633 -7.12 11.74 -49.50
N GLY A 634 -6.42 10.69 -49.95
CA GLY A 634 -4.95 10.64 -50.05
C GLY A 634 -4.23 10.37 -48.72
N ARG A 635 -4.96 10.36 -47.59
CA ARG A 635 -4.37 10.08 -46.27
C ARG A 635 -3.95 8.62 -46.16
N SER A 636 -2.74 8.36 -45.69
CA SER A 636 -2.29 7.01 -45.37
C SER A 636 -2.78 6.55 -43.98
N ILE A 637 -3.13 5.27 -43.87
CA ILE A 637 -3.41 4.57 -42.61
C ILE A 637 -2.53 3.33 -42.50
N ASN A 638 -2.14 2.96 -41.27
CA ASN A 638 -1.40 1.73 -41.02
C ASN A 638 -2.36 0.61 -40.58
N GLY A 639 -1.90 -0.63 -40.67
CA GLY A 639 -2.57 -1.76 -40.02
C GLY A 639 -2.73 -1.51 -38.52
N LEU A 640 -3.87 -1.91 -37.96
CA LEU A 640 -4.14 -1.84 -36.54
C LEU A 640 -3.12 -2.69 -35.76
N GLN A 641 -2.49 -2.12 -34.73
CA GLN A 641 -1.43 -2.76 -33.93
C GLN A 641 -1.50 -2.39 -32.45
#